data_AF-A0A1K2HLG3-F1
#
_entry.id   AF-A0A1K2HLG3-F1
#
_cell.length_a   1.000
_cell.length_b   1.000
_cell.length_c   1.000
_cell.angle_alpha   90.00
_cell.angle_beta   90.00
_cell.angle_gamma   90.00
#
_symmetry.space_group_name_H-M   'P 1'
#
loop_
_entity.id
_entity.type
_entity.pdbx_description
1 polymer ?
#
loop_
_entity_poly.entity_id
_entity_poly.type
_entity_poly.pdbx_seq_one_letter_code
_entity_poly.pdbx_strand_id
1 'polypeptide(L)'
;MHTLHTAGRSRPAYLSRSALLALLGAGLLSACGGGGGDAPGTSTPIGATPNEGVPGKGTVTADGYVPLFPEGTKFLEQLQYREADGTLVTLAGFRTTDRHARERGEGWFEADRGPGAYFTFPTFYFQNRTLGLEIRDTIPAGGNKIQIFLRANGGSFDGTTFSLFRNIQNPEVRDYGWSMNTGFNNPTEKGLPFCHTDQPREDCMIEFTSNWRTDPHSPLKIGDKIELAPAVRLARWEMNQDPKKAGWPLQSGNRYYSQATTDPAKSGKAIIDGGGSRYYSLEQLYVVGKGMRPWYGIAPNLDSEPLPDDTLLGGDTSISYNYADEPMRVFQQPANNIGIKNLQRFVEGRRLFHTSFKDGTHSEHDRTNPVFSAHIGQLGPRFNQERCIACHVNNGRSSAAEIGSPLDMMLVATGTAMNEGRRVAHPDYGLNVQHHANGGKANDYDVSIIQYDTQLRTLPDGTQVELRKPVYAFKGARPALMSVRQAPQVIGMGLLEALPEQTIVAMADPDDRNGDGIRGVFNLVTDPDTGQPRVGRFGWKAGKASIRHQAAEALMNDMSVTTTSYPKHSCQRGAADCRSSAGAPAVSEAELQRLTHYLSLLGVPAQRSVRSGYPAGMRVAVEHDVDPVVVARGAAVFNSTGCTSCHTAQLKTGNTHPFVELRNQTIRPYTDMLLHDMGPDLADTVQEYKAMPAMWRTPPLWGVGTLKFTQGGADKARYLHDGRARTLMEAILWHGGEAEATRRKFEALPATDRAALVAFLETL
;
A
#
# COMPACT_ATOMS: atom_id res chain seq x y z
N MET A 1 52.43 16.25 32.74
CA MET A 1 53.73 15.62 32.42
C MET A 1 53.68 15.15 30.97
N HIS A 2 54.80 15.28 30.24
CA HIS A 2 55.29 14.48 29.09
C HIS A 2 54.33 13.98 27.97
N THR A 3 54.63 14.09 26.67
CA THR A 3 55.61 14.84 25.83
C THR A 3 55.14 14.64 24.37
N LEU A 4 54.84 15.67 23.56
CA LEU A 4 55.73 16.48 22.70
C LEU A 4 56.49 15.75 21.56
N HIS A 5 55.99 15.92 20.33
CA HIS A 5 56.73 16.37 19.13
C HIS A 5 55.74 17.14 18.23
N THR A 6 55.94 18.31 17.60
CA THR A 6 57.09 19.10 17.05
C THR A 6 57.65 18.63 15.71
N ALA A 7 57.79 19.47 14.65
CA ALA A 7 57.28 20.83 14.42
C ALA A 7 57.46 21.31 12.95
N GLY A 8 56.58 22.22 12.48
CA GLY A 8 56.83 23.23 11.42
C GLY A 8 56.94 22.74 9.97
N ARG A 9 56.83 23.58 8.92
CA ARG A 9 56.46 25.01 8.73
C ARG A 9 55.60 25.09 7.42
N SER A 10 55.14 26.18 6.77
CA SER A 10 55.47 27.62 6.72
C SER A 10 54.21 28.47 6.34
N ARG A 11 54.39 29.61 5.64
CA ARG A 11 53.40 30.50 4.96
C ARG A 11 54.12 31.13 3.73
N PRO A 12 53.61 32.14 2.95
CA PRO A 12 52.26 32.72 2.83
C PRO A 12 51.70 32.97 1.39
N ALA A 13 50.37 32.99 1.29
CA ALA A 13 49.43 33.94 0.63
C ALA A 13 49.71 34.79 -0.65
N TYR A 14 48.58 35.05 -1.36
CA TYR A 14 48.12 36.28 -2.05
C TYR A 14 48.25 36.48 -3.59
N LEU A 15 47.09 36.82 -4.19
CA LEU A 15 46.85 37.74 -5.35
C LEU A 15 47.37 37.28 -6.75
N SER A 16 46.82 37.70 -7.91
CA SER A 16 45.65 38.56 -8.25
C SER A 16 45.38 38.54 -9.79
N ARG A 17 44.10 38.61 -10.23
CA ARG A 17 43.65 39.03 -11.60
C ARG A 17 44.11 38.13 -12.78
N SER A 18 43.60 38.22 -14.02
CA SER A 18 42.31 38.65 -14.63
C SER A 18 42.31 38.25 -16.13
N ALA A 19 41.15 38.33 -16.81
CA ALA A 19 40.99 38.39 -18.29
C ALA A 19 41.27 37.06 -19.06
N LEU A 20 40.72 36.79 -20.26
CA LEU A 20 39.64 37.43 -21.04
C LEU A 20 38.90 36.39 -21.94
N LEU A 21 38.01 36.87 -22.81
CA LEU A 21 37.45 36.32 -24.06
C LEU A 21 38.39 35.34 -24.85
N ALA A 22 37.92 34.44 -25.74
CA ALA A 22 36.69 34.50 -26.56
C ALA A 22 36.18 33.15 -27.15
N LEU A 23 34.88 33.12 -27.47
CA LEU A 23 34.22 32.69 -28.73
C LEU A 23 34.53 31.36 -29.47
N LEU A 24 33.41 30.68 -29.81
CA LEU A 24 33.06 30.00 -31.08
C LEU A 24 33.80 28.71 -31.53
N GLY A 25 32.98 27.71 -31.88
CA GLY A 25 33.34 26.50 -32.63
C GLY A 25 32.19 25.49 -32.60
N ALA A 26 31.49 25.28 -33.72
CA ALA A 26 30.29 24.43 -33.77
C ALA A 26 30.30 23.44 -34.95
N GLY A 27 29.80 22.22 -34.71
CA GLY A 27 29.66 21.15 -35.71
C GLY A 27 30.90 20.26 -35.87
N LEU A 28 30.80 19.09 -36.50
CA LEU A 28 29.59 18.36 -36.93
C LEU A 28 29.93 16.87 -37.21
N LEU A 29 29.07 15.95 -36.77
CA LEU A 29 28.88 14.54 -37.17
C LEU A 29 30.06 13.58 -37.52
N SER A 30 30.04 12.40 -36.87
CA SER A 30 29.93 11.06 -37.51
C SER A 30 31.14 10.08 -37.59
N ALA A 31 30.99 9.00 -36.79
CA ALA A 31 31.23 7.57 -37.09
C ALA A 31 32.64 6.91 -37.00
N CYS A 32 32.59 5.66 -36.50
CA CYS A 32 33.61 4.59 -36.46
C CYS A 32 34.90 4.84 -35.63
N GLY A 33 35.42 3.85 -34.87
CA GLY A 33 34.87 2.53 -34.52
C GLY A 33 35.90 1.62 -33.82
N GLY A 34 35.43 0.77 -32.89
CA GLY A 34 36.25 -0.19 -32.12
C GLY A 34 36.92 0.39 -30.85
N GLY A 35 37.26 -0.41 -29.83
CA GLY A 35 36.94 -1.83 -29.66
C GLY A 35 37.66 -2.46 -28.45
N GLY A 36 36.95 -3.31 -27.70
CA GLY A 36 37.46 -4.03 -26.52
C GLY A 36 37.00 -3.43 -25.18
N GLY A 37 36.64 -4.24 -24.18
CA GLY A 37 36.42 -5.69 -24.24
C GLY A 37 36.39 -6.35 -22.86
N ASP A 38 35.20 -6.64 -22.33
CA ASP A 38 34.99 -7.43 -21.12
C ASP A 38 33.77 -8.36 -21.27
N ALA A 39 33.75 -9.46 -20.50
CA ALA A 39 32.85 -10.59 -20.73
C ALA A 39 31.40 -10.38 -20.23
N PRO A 40 30.39 -10.99 -20.88
CA PRO A 40 28.98 -10.72 -20.58
C PRO A 40 28.49 -11.47 -19.33
N GLY A 41 28.40 -10.76 -18.21
CA GLY A 41 27.43 -11.11 -17.16
C GLY A 41 26.03 -10.83 -17.69
N THR A 42 25.27 -11.86 -18.08
CA THR A 42 23.92 -11.71 -18.67
C THR A 42 22.85 -11.40 -17.61
N SER A 43 22.96 -10.23 -16.98
CA SER A 43 21.78 -9.56 -16.44
C SER A 43 20.93 -9.08 -17.62
N THR A 44 19.85 -9.80 -17.94
CA THR A 44 18.85 -9.33 -18.91
C THR A 44 18.35 -7.97 -18.43
N PRO A 45 18.50 -6.88 -19.20
CA PRO A 45 17.82 -5.64 -18.87
C PRO A 45 16.33 -5.93 -18.95
N ILE A 46 15.59 -5.72 -17.85
CA ILE A 46 14.15 -5.58 -17.93
C ILE A 46 13.91 -4.33 -18.76
N GLY A 47 13.65 -4.52 -20.06
CA GLY A 47 13.58 -3.45 -21.03
C GLY A 47 12.56 -2.42 -20.58
N ALA A 48 12.94 -1.14 -20.59
CA ALA A 48 12.05 -0.06 -20.22
C ALA A 48 10.86 -0.02 -21.20
N THR A 49 9.73 -0.56 -20.76
CA THR A 49 8.47 -0.47 -21.48
C THR A 49 7.97 0.98 -21.47
N PRO A 50 7.25 1.42 -22.51
CA PRO A 50 6.99 2.84 -22.74
C PRO A 50 6.04 3.42 -21.68
N ASN A 51 6.60 4.13 -20.70
CA ASN A 51 5.91 5.04 -19.79
C ASN A 51 4.63 4.46 -19.15
N GLU A 52 4.64 3.20 -18.70
CA GLU A 52 3.47 2.56 -18.05
C GLU A 52 3.08 3.37 -16.80
N GLY A 53 1.89 3.97 -16.78
CA GLY A 53 1.43 4.82 -15.67
C GLY A 53 1.69 6.32 -15.80
N VAL A 54 2.31 6.79 -16.90
CA VAL A 54 2.33 8.24 -17.22
C VAL A 54 0.97 8.64 -17.83
N PRO A 55 0.35 9.75 -17.41
CA PRO A 55 -0.93 10.20 -17.94
C PRO A 55 -0.94 10.41 -19.47
N GLY A 56 -2.01 9.97 -20.14
CA GLY A 56 -2.15 10.15 -21.59
C GLY A 56 -2.41 11.61 -21.98
N LYS A 57 -1.79 12.09 -23.07
CA LYS A 57 -2.23 13.34 -23.74
C LYS A 57 -3.47 13.03 -24.59
N GLY A 58 -4.47 13.90 -24.55
CA GLY A 58 -5.76 13.68 -25.22
C GLY A 58 -6.57 14.98 -25.34
N THR A 59 -7.81 14.86 -25.81
CA THR A 59 -8.76 15.98 -25.93
C THR A 59 -9.38 16.34 -24.59
N VAL A 60 -9.71 17.62 -24.42
CA VAL A 60 -10.46 18.13 -23.27
C VAL A 60 -11.95 17.81 -23.45
N THR A 61 -12.60 17.32 -22.40
CA THR A 61 -14.05 17.03 -22.34
C THR A 61 -14.88 18.32 -22.21
N ALA A 62 -16.21 18.21 -22.35
CA ALA A 62 -17.13 19.30 -22.06
C ALA A 62 -16.96 19.84 -20.61
N ASP A 63 -16.64 18.96 -19.66
CA ASP A 63 -16.40 19.28 -18.25
C ASP A 63 -14.99 19.83 -17.96
N GLY A 64 -14.20 20.11 -19.01
CA GLY A 64 -12.93 20.84 -18.90
C GLY A 64 -11.71 20.02 -18.47
N TYR A 65 -11.77 18.68 -18.51
CA TYR A 65 -10.65 17.79 -18.13
C TYR A 65 -10.21 16.87 -19.27
N VAL A 66 -9.01 16.30 -19.20
CA VAL A 66 -8.55 15.21 -20.09
C VAL A 66 -8.54 13.90 -19.30
N PRO A 67 -9.19 12.80 -19.75
CA PRO A 67 -9.21 11.52 -19.02
C PRO A 67 -7.80 10.99 -18.71
N LEU A 68 -7.57 10.49 -17.49
CA LEU A 68 -6.25 10.05 -17.03
C LEU A 68 -5.72 8.85 -17.84
N PHE A 69 -6.58 7.85 -18.05
CA PHE A 69 -6.32 6.67 -18.88
C PHE A 69 -7.33 6.63 -20.04
N PRO A 70 -6.89 6.87 -21.30
CA PRO A 70 -7.79 6.88 -22.44
C PRO A 70 -8.32 5.48 -22.78
N GLU A 71 -9.41 5.44 -23.55
CA GLU A 71 -9.94 4.21 -24.12
C GLU A 71 -8.86 3.45 -24.93
N GLY A 72 -8.91 2.12 -24.91
CA GLY A 72 -7.91 1.27 -25.56
C GLY A 72 -6.56 1.16 -24.83
N THR A 73 -6.41 1.78 -23.65
CA THR A 73 -5.20 1.60 -22.81
C THR A 73 -4.99 0.12 -22.49
N LYS A 74 -3.83 -0.40 -22.90
CA LYS A 74 -3.44 -1.81 -22.75
C LYS A 74 -3.23 -2.15 -21.28
N PHE A 75 -3.54 -3.40 -20.90
CA PHE A 75 -3.20 -3.93 -19.59
C PHE A 75 -1.75 -4.42 -19.54
N LEU A 76 -1.13 -4.37 -18.36
CA LEU A 76 0.28 -4.72 -18.15
C LEU A 76 0.53 -6.22 -17.87
N GLU A 77 -0.54 -6.94 -17.56
CA GLU A 77 -0.62 -8.38 -17.33
C GLU A 77 -2.08 -8.83 -17.47
N GLN A 78 -2.33 -10.12 -17.66
CA GLN A 78 -3.65 -10.73 -17.66
C GLN A 78 -3.79 -11.66 -16.45
N LEU A 79 -4.93 -11.63 -15.77
CA LEU A 79 -5.19 -12.44 -14.57
C LEU A 79 -5.99 -13.71 -14.86
N GLN A 80 -6.83 -13.67 -15.89
CA GLN A 80 -7.70 -14.77 -16.23
C GLN A 80 -8.06 -14.74 -17.73
N TYR A 81 -8.19 -15.92 -18.33
CA TYR A 81 -8.72 -16.12 -19.68
C TYR A 81 -9.37 -17.49 -19.82
N ARG A 82 -10.02 -17.73 -20.96
CA ARG A 82 -10.47 -19.07 -21.36
C ARG A 82 -9.71 -19.51 -22.59
N GLU A 83 -9.28 -20.77 -22.59
CA GLU A 83 -8.79 -21.46 -23.80
C GLU A 83 -9.97 -21.81 -24.73
N ALA A 84 -9.68 -22.23 -25.95
CA ALA A 84 -10.70 -22.42 -27.00
C ALA A 84 -11.69 -23.58 -26.74
N ASP A 85 -11.36 -24.48 -25.83
CA ASP A 85 -12.21 -25.55 -25.29
C ASP A 85 -13.13 -25.07 -24.15
N GLY A 86 -12.90 -23.87 -23.61
CA GLY A 86 -13.57 -23.31 -22.44
C GLY A 86 -12.78 -23.40 -21.13
N THR A 87 -11.63 -24.09 -21.11
CA THR A 87 -10.76 -24.28 -19.93
C THR A 87 -10.39 -22.92 -19.34
N LEU A 88 -10.62 -22.75 -18.04
CA LEU A 88 -10.38 -21.49 -17.34
C LEU A 88 -8.93 -21.43 -16.86
N VAL A 89 -8.16 -20.48 -17.36
CA VAL A 89 -6.79 -20.24 -16.89
C VAL A 89 -6.77 -19.02 -15.99
N THR A 90 -6.27 -19.17 -14.77
CA THR A 90 -6.07 -18.09 -13.79
C THR A 90 -4.58 -17.95 -13.47
N LEU A 91 -4.09 -16.71 -13.41
CA LEU A 91 -2.70 -16.34 -13.20
C LEU A 91 -2.61 -15.49 -11.91
N ALA A 92 -2.14 -16.09 -10.81
CA ALA A 92 -2.14 -15.48 -9.48
C ALA A 92 -0.72 -15.40 -8.88
N GLY A 93 -0.33 -14.24 -8.37
CA GLY A 93 0.97 -13.99 -7.77
C GLY A 93 1.05 -14.37 -6.29
N PHE A 94 2.15 -15.02 -5.88
CA PHE A 94 2.48 -15.41 -4.51
C PHE A 94 3.93 -15.05 -4.14
N ARG A 95 4.28 -15.15 -2.85
CA ARG A 95 5.66 -14.96 -2.34
C ARG A 95 6.16 -16.21 -1.62
N THR A 96 7.47 -16.36 -1.55
CA THR A 96 8.12 -17.44 -0.79
C THR A 96 7.89 -17.32 0.71
N THR A 97 7.58 -18.45 1.36
CA THR A 97 7.58 -18.66 2.81
C THR A 97 8.19 -20.02 3.14
N ASP A 98 8.54 -20.22 4.41
CA ASP A 98 9.22 -21.41 4.92
C ASP A 98 8.30 -22.47 5.55
N ARG A 99 7.04 -22.10 5.89
CA ARG A 99 6.00 -22.98 6.47
C ARG A 99 4.62 -22.78 5.82
N HIS A 100 3.78 -23.81 5.93
CA HIS A 100 2.38 -23.86 5.51
C HIS A 100 1.41 -23.14 6.48
N ALA A 101 0.15 -23.10 6.04
CA ALA A 101 -1.01 -22.45 6.67
C ALA A 101 -1.31 -22.89 8.11
N ARG A 102 -1.97 -21.98 8.87
CA ARG A 102 -2.77 -22.24 10.10
C ARG A 102 -2.20 -23.13 11.22
N GLU A 103 -0.95 -23.58 11.15
CA GLU A 103 -0.31 -24.46 12.15
C GLU A 103 -0.07 -23.70 13.47
N ARG A 104 -0.98 -23.87 14.44
CA ARG A 104 -0.82 -23.27 15.78
C ARG A 104 0.43 -23.78 16.50
N GLY A 105 0.79 -25.05 16.29
CA GLY A 105 1.96 -25.69 16.90
C GLY A 105 1.56 -26.68 18.00
N GLU A 106 0.41 -26.47 18.63
CA GLU A 106 -0.36 -27.47 19.37
C GLU A 106 -1.26 -28.30 18.44
N GLY A 107 -1.84 -29.39 18.95
CA GLY A 107 -2.88 -30.14 18.25
C GLY A 107 -4.17 -29.34 18.07
N TRP A 108 -4.94 -29.62 17.00
CA TRP A 108 -6.14 -28.85 16.65
C TRP A 108 -7.23 -28.84 17.74
N PHE A 109 -7.34 -29.90 18.53
CA PHE A 109 -8.29 -30.04 19.64
C PHE A 109 -7.72 -29.62 21.01
N GLU A 110 -6.46 -29.17 21.07
CA GLU A 110 -5.91 -28.59 22.28
C GLU A 110 -6.39 -27.15 22.47
N ALA A 111 -6.48 -26.72 23.73
CA ALA A 111 -6.72 -25.32 24.08
C ALA A 111 -5.58 -24.43 23.54
N ASP A 112 -5.92 -23.21 23.11
CA ASP A 112 -4.96 -22.17 22.72
C ASP A 112 -3.96 -21.91 23.85
N ARG A 113 -2.67 -22.21 23.61
CA ARG A 113 -1.57 -21.98 24.57
C ARG A 113 -0.74 -20.73 24.22
N GLY A 114 -1.10 -20.03 23.14
CA GLY A 114 -0.31 -18.97 22.53
C GLY A 114 -0.69 -18.78 21.05
N PRO A 115 -0.36 -17.64 20.42
CA PRO A 115 -1.00 -17.17 19.18
C PRO A 115 -0.76 -18.00 17.91
N GLY A 116 -0.13 -19.16 18.01
CA GLY A 116 0.19 -20.07 16.90
C GLY A 116 1.67 -20.01 16.49
N ALA A 117 2.05 -20.68 15.39
CA ALA A 117 3.44 -20.78 14.95
C ALA A 117 3.63 -20.50 13.44
N TYR A 118 3.00 -19.42 12.98
CA TYR A 118 3.24 -18.76 11.68
C TYR A 118 4.65 -18.11 11.63
N PHE A 119 5.23 -18.00 10.44
CA PHE A 119 6.62 -17.58 10.25
C PHE A 119 6.80 -16.22 9.54
N THR A 120 8.07 -15.81 9.46
CA THR A 120 8.55 -14.47 9.13
C THR A 120 8.50 -14.09 7.65
N PHE A 121 8.28 -12.80 7.39
CA PHE A 121 8.62 -12.18 6.12
C PHE A 121 10.11 -12.39 5.80
N PRO A 122 10.47 -12.90 4.61
CA PRO A 122 11.87 -13.15 4.30
C PRO A 122 12.63 -11.85 4.03
N THR A 123 13.80 -11.72 4.66
CA THR A 123 14.82 -10.72 4.28
C THR A 123 15.11 -10.78 2.78
N PHE A 124 15.47 -9.68 2.14
CA PHE A 124 15.67 -9.54 0.68
C PHE A 124 14.42 -9.89 -0.17
N TYR A 125 13.19 -9.78 0.35
CA TYR A 125 11.92 -10.13 -0.32
C TYR A 125 11.73 -9.60 -1.75
N PHE A 126 12.42 -8.52 -2.11
CA PHE A 126 12.38 -7.87 -3.43
C PHE A 126 13.31 -8.53 -4.47
N GLN A 127 14.16 -9.49 -4.06
CA GLN A 127 15.07 -10.25 -4.93
C GLN A 127 14.60 -11.70 -5.06
N ASN A 128 14.11 -12.08 -6.24
CA ASN A 128 13.90 -13.48 -6.65
C ASN A 128 13.04 -14.31 -5.67
N ARG A 129 11.98 -13.69 -5.12
CA ARG A 129 11.12 -14.22 -4.03
C ARG A 129 9.62 -14.08 -4.28
N THR A 130 9.27 -13.63 -5.47
CA THR A 130 7.90 -13.72 -5.99
C THR A 130 7.79 -14.91 -6.94
N LEU A 131 6.63 -15.54 -6.94
CA LEU A 131 6.28 -16.66 -7.78
C LEU A 131 4.85 -16.50 -8.28
N GLY A 132 4.44 -17.32 -9.22
CA GLY A 132 3.07 -17.38 -9.72
C GLY A 132 2.51 -18.80 -9.67
N LEU A 133 1.19 -18.90 -9.57
CA LEU A 133 0.44 -20.10 -9.90
C LEU A 133 -0.34 -19.83 -11.19
N GLU A 134 -0.04 -20.59 -12.23
CA GLU A 134 -0.93 -20.76 -13.38
C GLU A 134 -1.87 -21.93 -13.06
N ILE A 135 -3.16 -21.66 -12.97
CA ILE A 135 -4.19 -22.65 -12.63
C ILE A 135 -5.06 -22.87 -13.86
N ARG A 136 -4.96 -24.05 -14.48
CA ARG A 136 -5.78 -24.47 -15.62
C ARG A 136 -6.90 -25.39 -15.11
N ASP A 137 -8.11 -24.87 -15.06
CA ASP A 137 -9.31 -25.55 -14.59
C ASP A 137 -10.18 -25.99 -15.78
N THR A 138 -10.24 -27.30 -16.01
CA THR A 138 -10.99 -27.91 -17.13
C THR A 138 -12.46 -28.16 -16.80
N ILE A 139 -12.88 -28.01 -15.53
CA ILE A 139 -14.26 -28.32 -15.11
C ILE A 139 -15.31 -27.46 -15.86
N PRO A 140 -15.09 -26.16 -16.13
CA PRO A 140 -15.97 -25.35 -16.98
C PRO A 140 -16.06 -25.78 -18.44
N ALA A 141 -15.10 -26.59 -18.93
CA ALA A 141 -15.10 -27.16 -20.28
C ALA A 141 -15.78 -28.55 -20.35
N GLY A 142 -16.33 -29.04 -19.23
CA GLY A 142 -16.79 -30.42 -19.11
C GLY A 142 -15.66 -31.45 -18.90
N GLY A 143 -14.43 -30.98 -18.67
CA GLY A 143 -13.33 -31.80 -18.18
C GLY A 143 -13.51 -32.18 -16.70
N ASN A 144 -12.55 -32.96 -16.17
CA ASN A 144 -12.62 -33.52 -14.82
C ASN A 144 -11.39 -33.19 -13.96
N LYS A 145 -10.53 -32.24 -14.37
CA LYS A 145 -9.23 -31.99 -13.71
C LYS A 145 -8.84 -30.52 -13.58
N ILE A 146 -8.01 -30.25 -12.57
CA ILE A 146 -7.31 -28.98 -12.37
C ILE A 146 -5.81 -29.26 -12.40
N GLN A 147 -5.08 -28.45 -13.16
CA GLN A 147 -3.62 -28.42 -13.18
C GLN A 147 -3.16 -27.10 -12.56
N ILE A 148 -2.20 -27.15 -11.65
CA ILE A 148 -1.54 -25.98 -11.09
C ILE A 148 -0.06 -26.05 -11.43
N PHE A 149 0.47 -24.98 -12.00
CA PHE A 149 1.87 -24.89 -12.40
C PHE A 149 2.55 -23.73 -11.66
N LEU A 150 3.74 -23.98 -11.11
CA LEU A 150 4.53 -22.93 -10.46
C LEU A 150 5.33 -22.13 -11.51
N ARG A 151 5.38 -20.81 -11.34
CA ARG A 151 6.20 -19.88 -12.11
C ARG A 151 7.20 -19.21 -11.17
N ALA A 152 8.49 -19.30 -11.42
CA ALA A 152 9.45 -18.42 -10.75
C ALA A 152 9.56 -17.11 -11.53
N ASN A 153 9.39 -15.97 -10.86
CA ASN A 153 9.59 -14.66 -11.48
C ASN A 153 11.08 -14.27 -11.60
N GLY A 154 11.95 -14.99 -10.90
CA GLY A 154 13.39 -14.83 -10.92
C GLY A 154 14.06 -15.83 -9.99
N GLY A 155 15.24 -16.33 -10.38
CA GLY A 155 16.02 -17.29 -9.60
C GLY A 155 15.51 -18.74 -9.68
N SER A 156 15.65 -19.47 -8.57
CA SER A 156 15.27 -20.88 -8.46
C SER A 156 14.84 -21.24 -7.04
N PHE A 157 13.81 -22.08 -6.93
CA PHE A 157 13.23 -22.56 -5.69
C PHE A 157 13.54 -24.04 -5.48
N ASP A 158 13.58 -24.43 -4.20
CA ASP A 158 13.87 -25.78 -3.69
C ASP A 158 12.79 -26.10 -2.65
N GLY A 159 12.40 -27.36 -2.50
CA GLY A 159 11.34 -27.74 -1.58
C GLY A 159 10.05 -26.94 -1.82
N THR A 160 9.58 -26.92 -3.06
CA THR A 160 8.39 -26.18 -3.53
C THR A 160 7.06 -26.78 -3.02
N THR A 161 6.96 -27.02 -1.72
CA THR A 161 5.81 -27.67 -1.08
C THR A 161 4.54 -26.82 -1.18
N PHE A 162 3.41 -27.50 -1.38
CA PHE A 162 2.14 -26.86 -1.69
C PHE A 162 0.99 -27.54 -0.94
N SER A 163 0.37 -26.81 -0.01
CA SER A 163 -0.82 -27.29 0.68
C SER A 163 -2.10 -26.83 -0.03
N LEU A 164 -3.09 -27.72 -0.01
CA LEU A 164 -4.44 -27.53 -0.53
C LEU A 164 -5.42 -27.88 0.58
N PHE A 165 -6.37 -27.00 0.94
CA PHE A 165 -7.40 -27.30 1.92
C PHE A 165 -8.82 -27.18 1.33
N ARG A 166 -9.75 -28.02 1.77
CA ARG A 166 -11.07 -28.16 1.15
C ARG A 166 -12.06 -28.89 2.05
N ASN A 167 -13.18 -28.23 2.34
CA ASN A 167 -14.41 -28.87 2.84
C ASN A 167 -14.20 -29.61 4.17
N ILE A 168 -13.46 -28.97 5.08
CA ILE A 168 -13.08 -29.45 6.42
C ILE A 168 -14.33 -29.74 7.30
N GLN A 169 -15.50 -29.23 6.93
CA GLN A 169 -16.78 -29.52 7.61
C GLN A 169 -17.52 -30.76 7.10
N ASN A 170 -17.14 -31.37 5.96
CA ASN A 170 -17.80 -32.59 5.50
C ASN A 170 -17.37 -33.78 6.39
N PRO A 171 -18.30 -34.49 7.08
CA PRO A 171 -17.95 -35.65 7.92
C PRO A 171 -17.34 -36.84 7.16
N GLU A 172 -17.42 -36.87 5.82
CA GLU A 172 -16.72 -37.85 5.00
C GLU A 172 -15.20 -37.56 4.86
N VAL A 173 -14.76 -36.34 5.16
CA VAL A 173 -13.36 -35.91 5.05
C VAL A 173 -12.60 -36.35 6.30
N ARG A 174 -11.75 -37.37 6.19
CA ARG A 174 -11.21 -38.12 7.33
C ARG A 174 -10.00 -37.48 8.06
N ASP A 175 -9.61 -36.28 7.68
CA ASP A 175 -8.48 -35.50 8.23
C ASP A 175 -8.81 -33.99 8.16
N TYR A 176 -7.86 -33.11 8.50
CA TYR A 176 -7.88 -31.69 8.08
C TYR A 176 -7.66 -31.63 6.55
N GLY A 177 -8.69 -31.97 5.77
CA GLY A 177 -8.59 -32.18 4.33
C GLY A 177 -8.45 -30.86 3.56
N TRP A 178 -7.69 -30.79 2.48
CA TRP A 178 -6.74 -31.75 1.93
C TRP A 178 -5.34 -31.63 2.57
N SER A 179 -4.43 -32.52 2.16
CA SER A 179 -2.98 -32.31 2.37
C SER A 179 -2.20 -33.25 1.44
N MET A 180 -1.20 -32.70 0.75
CA MET A 180 -0.16 -33.45 0.04
C MET A 180 1.16 -32.68 0.13
N ASN A 181 2.02 -33.04 1.09
CA ASN A 181 3.34 -32.40 1.30
C ASN A 181 4.39 -32.82 0.25
N THR A 182 3.98 -32.98 -1.00
CA THR A 182 4.82 -33.14 -2.20
C THR A 182 5.03 -31.78 -2.84
N GLY A 183 6.19 -31.55 -3.47
CA GLY A 183 6.43 -30.30 -4.20
C GLY A 183 5.84 -30.32 -5.60
N PHE A 184 6.08 -29.23 -6.33
CA PHE A 184 6.02 -29.25 -7.79
C PHE A 184 7.22 -30.05 -8.29
N ASN A 185 7.07 -31.38 -8.35
CA ASN A 185 8.15 -32.31 -8.66
C ASN A 185 8.55 -32.18 -10.13
N ASN A 186 9.82 -31.84 -10.37
CA ASN A 186 10.32 -31.53 -11.70
C ASN A 186 10.91 -32.79 -12.39
N PRO A 187 10.34 -33.25 -13.52
CA PRO A 187 10.81 -34.44 -14.23
C PRO A 187 12.22 -34.29 -14.84
N THR A 188 12.64 -33.09 -15.24
CA THR A 188 14.01 -32.87 -15.78
C THR A 188 15.03 -32.86 -14.64
N GLU A 189 14.66 -32.38 -13.46
CA GLU A 189 15.43 -32.50 -12.20
C GLU A 189 15.12 -33.80 -11.42
N LYS A 190 14.96 -34.93 -12.12
CA LYS A 190 14.86 -36.29 -11.55
C LYS A 190 13.69 -36.51 -10.57
N GLY A 191 12.63 -35.71 -10.69
CA GLY A 191 11.47 -35.70 -9.79
C GLY A 191 11.67 -34.90 -8.49
N LEU A 192 12.77 -34.15 -8.36
CA LEU A 192 13.03 -33.29 -7.21
C LEU A 192 12.19 -32.00 -7.29
N PRO A 193 11.85 -31.37 -6.15
CA PRO A 193 10.97 -30.20 -6.11
C PRO A 193 11.74 -28.89 -6.41
N PHE A 194 12.41 -28.83 -7.56
CA PHE A 194 13.18 -27.68 -8.05
C PHE A 194 12.45 -26.96 -9.18
N CYS A 195 12.20 -25.65 -9.00
CA CYS A 195 11.57 -24.81 -10.03
C CYS A 195 12.44 -23.60 -10.35
N HIS A 196 12.72 -23.40 -11.63
CA HIS A 196 13.57 -22.36 -12.18
C HIS A 196 12.76 -21.29 -12.91
N THR A 197 13.41 -20.17 -13.22
CA THR A 197 12.89 -19.18 -14.17
C THR A 197 13.07 -19.71 -15.59
N ASP A 198 12.18 -19.35 -16.51
CA ASP A 198 12.23 -19.68 -17.96
C ASP A 198 12.23 -21.18 -18.34
N GLN A 199 11.99 -22.10 -17.40
CA GLN A 199 11.79 -23.53 -17.70
C GLN A 199 10.45 -23.81 -18.42
N PRO A 200 10.30 -24.94 -19.14
CA PRO A 200 8.99 -25.42 -19.60
C PRO A 200 7.99 -25.48 -18.46
N ARG A 201 6.72 -25.14 -18.69
CA ARG A 201 5.76 -25.08 -17.58
C ARG A 201 5.51 -26.43 -16.95
N GLU A 202 5.47 -27.47 -17.78
CA GLU A 202 5.27 -28.87 -17.43
C GLU A 202 6.33 -29.37 -16.43
N ASP A 203 7.51 -28.72 -16.38
CA ASP A 203 8.60 -29.05 -15.46
C ASP A 203 8.32 -28.63 -14.00
N CYS A 204 7.27 -27.87 -13.70
CA CYS A 204 6.81 -27.67 -12.31
C CYS A 204 5.29 -27.59 -12.23
N MET A 205 4.65 -28.76 -12.14
CA MET A 205 3.20 -28.91 -12.18
C MET A 205 2.69 -29.94 -11.15
N ILE A 206 1.46 -29.73 -10.67
CA ILE A 206 0.65 -30.72 -9.97
C ILE A 206 -0.73 -30.82 -10.65
N GLU A 207 -1.32 -32.01 -10.66
CA GLU A 207 -2.63 -32.29 -11.27
C GLU A 207 -3.51 -33.09 -10.32
N PHE A 208 -4.81 -32.79 -10.31
CA PHE A 208 -5.79 -33.57 -9.57
C PHE A 208 -7.19 -33.57 -10.20
N THR A 209 -7.97 -34.63 -9.92
CA THR A 209 -9.22 -34.98 -10.62
C THR A 209 -10.44 -35.17 -9.72
N SER A 210 -10.23 -35.17 -8.40
CA SER A 210 -11.23 -35.51 -7.38
C SER A 210 -10.83 -34.91 -6.03
N ASN A 211 -11.58 -35.21 -4.97
CA ASN A 211 -11.23 -35.07 -3.57
C ASN A 211 -10.86 -36.46 -3.01
N TRP A 212 -9.57 -36.70 -2.70
CA TRP A 212 -9.05 -37.99 -2.23
C TRP A 212 -9.13 -38.20 -0.70
N ARG A 213 -9.68 -37.23 0.05
CA ARG A 213 -9.87 -37.34 1.51
C ARG A 213 -11.31 -37.69 1.89
N THR A 214 -12.26 -37.64 0.95
CA THR A 214 -13.53 -38.37 1.08
C THR A 214 -13.33 -39.81 0.63
N ASP A 215 -14.06 -40.73 1.24
CA ASP A 215 -14.12 -42.14 0.84
C ASP A 215 -15.59 -42.53 0.65
N PRO A 216 -16.06 -42.74 -0.61
CA PRO A 216 -15.27 -42.71 -1.86
C PRO A 216 -14.78 -41.31 -2.25
N HIS A 217 -13.80 -41.26 -3.16
CA HIS A 217 -13.30 -40.00 -3.71
C HIS A 217 -14.40 -39.25 -4.46
N SER A 218 -14.68 -37.99 -4.10
CA SER A 218 -15.73 -37.19 -4.73
C SER A 218 -15.19 -36.37 -5.91
N PRO A 219 -15.87 -36.29 -7.08
CA PRO A 219 -15.35 -35.58 -8.25
C PRO A 219 -15.32 -34.06 -8.05
N LEU A 220 -14.45 -33.38 -8.81
CA LEU A 220 -14.43 -31.91 -8.89
C LEU A 220 -15.66 -31.37 -9.61
N LYS A 221 -16.22 -30.25 -9.13
CA LYS A 221 -17.40 -29.58 -9.71
C LYS A 221 -17.27 -28.06 -9.63
N ILE A 222 -17.99 -27.34 -10.50
CA ILE A 222 -18.06 -25.88 -10.48
C ILE A 222 -18.59 -25.40 -9.12
N GLY A 223 -17.97 -24.36 -8.56
CA GLY A 223 -18.30 -23.82 -7.24
C GLY A 223 -17.63 -24.53 -6.06
N ASP A 224 -16.84 -25.58 -6.31
CA ASP A 224 -15.95 -26.15 -5.29
C ASP A 224 -14.94 -25.10 -4.78
N LYS A 225 -14.65 -25.17 -3.49
CA LYS A 225 -13.75 -24.27 -2.74
C LYS A 225 -12.44 -24.99 -2.46
N ILE A 226 -11.33 -24.36 -2.81
CA ILE A 226 -9.98 -24.94 -2.70
C ILE A 226 -9.05 -23.84 -2.17
N GLU A 227 -8.70 -23.90 -0.89
CA GLU A 227 -7.70 -23.01 -0.29
C GLU A 227 -6.31 -23.43 -0.76
N LEU A 228 -5.54 -22.48 -1.29
CA LEU A 228 -4.18 -22.66 -1.78
C LEU A 228 -3.19 -22.08 -0.77
N ALA A 229 -2.18 -22.85 -0.37
CA ALA A 229 -1.14 -22.42 0.55
C ALA A 229 0.26 -22.88 0.06
N PRO A 230 0.89 -22.15 -0.88
CA PRO A 230 2.26 -22.41 -1.31
C PRO A 230 3.28 -22.06 -0.22
N ALA A 231 4.08 -23.04 0.22
CA ALA A 231 5.23 -22.84 1.09
C ALA A 231 6.51 -23.19 0.32
N VAL A 232 6.94 -22.22 -0.49
CA VAL A 232 8.03 -22.38 -1.46
C VAL A 232 9.33 -21.85 -0.88
N ARG A 233 10.30 -22.74 -0.61
CA ARG A 233 11.59 -22.37 -0.03
C ARG A 233 12.57 -21.91 -1.12
N LEU A 234 13.56 -21.13 -0.68
CA LEU A 234 14.68 -20.69 -1.51
C LEU A 234 15.79 -21.74 -1.46
N ALA A 235 16.37 -22.06 -2.63
CA ALA A 235 17.50 -22.96 -2.72
C ALA A 235 18.70 -22.44 -1.91
N ARG A 236 19.24 -23.28 -1.01
CA ARG A 236 20.54 -23.00 -0.38
C ARG A 236 21.64 -23.28 -1.40
N TRP A 237 22.13 -22.24 -2.07
CA TRP A 237 23.19 -22.30 -3.11
C TRP A 237 24.52 -22.98 -2.71
N GLU A 238 24.67 -23.38 -1.44
CA GLU A 238 25.95 -23.77 -0.84
C GLU A 238 26.21 -25.29 -0.77
N MET A 239 25.25 -26.15 -1.15
CA MET A 239 25.47 -27.61 -1.12
C MET A 239 26.31 -28.17 -2.28
N ASN A 240 26.40 -27.47 -3.42
CA ASN A 240 27.08 -27.97 -4.63
C ASN A 240 28.52 -27.44 -4.85
N GLN A 241 29.10 -26.73 -3.88
CA GLN A 241 30.53 -26.31 -3.94
C GLN A 241 31.47 -27.14 -3.06
N ASP A 242 30.98 -28.19 -2.40
CA ASP A 242 31.80 -29.20 -1.73
C ASP A 242 31.76 -30.51 -2.53
N PRO A 243 32.83 -30.86 -3.30
CA PRO A 243 32.87 -32.10 -4.08
C PRO A 243 32.70 -33.39 -3.26
N LYS A 244 32.81 -33.33 -1.92
CA LYS A 244 32.62 -34.48 -1.02
C LYS A 244 31.16 -34.65 -0.55
N LYS A 245 30.25 -33.75 -0.95
CA LYS A 245 28.82 -33.78 -0.57
C LYS A 245 27.85 -34.01 -1.73
N ALA A 246 28.32 -33.96 -2.98
CA ALA A 246 27.55 -34.36 -4.15
C ALA A 246 27.18 -35.86 -4.05
N GLY A 247 25.94 -36.15 -3.63
CA GLY A 247 25.43 -37.52 -3.45
C GLY A 247 24.83 -37.84 -2.07
N TRP A 248 24.83 -36.91 -1.10
CA TRP A 248 24.13 -37.14 0.17
C TRP A 248 22.60 -37.08 -0.03
N PRO A 249 21.82 -38.08 0.47
CA PRO A 249 20.37 -37.97 0.51
C PRO A 249 19.93 -36.81 1.41
N LEU A 250 18.90 -36.08 0.98
CA LEU A 250 18.22 -35.10 1.82
C LEU A 250 17.46 -35.82 2.94
N GLN A 251 18.13 -36.05 4.08
CA GLN A 251 17.52 -36.70 5.24
C GLN A 251 16.40 -35.84 5.84
N SER A 252 15.17 -36.32 5.69
CA SER A 252 13.95 -35.75 6.26
C SER A 252 13.94 -35.82 7.79
N GLY A 253 14.49 -34.79 8.44
CA GLY A 253 14.39 -34.66 9.90
C GLY A 253 15.15 -33.48 10.52
N ASN A 254 16.32 -33.11 9.98
CA ASN A 254 17.18 -32.13 10.64
C ASN A 254 16.75 -30.67 10.41
N ARG A 255 16.19 -30.06 11.45
CA ARG A 255 15.87 -28.62 11.53
C ARG A 255 17.14 -27.76 11.62
N TYR A 256 17.92 -27.67 10.54
CA TYR A 256 19.11 -26.80 10.48
C TYR A 256 18.75 -25.31 10.36
N TYR A 257 18.25 -24.74 11.47
CA TYR A 257 18.39 -23.33 11.81
C TYR A 257 19.84 -23.06 12.23
N SER A 258 20.75 -23.07 11.25
CA SER A 258 22.17 -22.81 11.50
C SER A 258 22.39 -21.33 11.83
N GLN A 259 22.55 -21.02 13.11
CA GLN A 259 23.28 -19.83 13.54
C GLN A 259 24.70 -19.92 12.94
N ALA A 260 24.93 -19.25 11.81
CA ALA A 260 26.17 -19.32 11.05
C ALA A 260 26.73 -17.91 10.88
N THR A 261 27.75 -17.58 11.68
CA THR A 261 28.38 -16.26 11.76
C THR A 261 29.21 -15.94 10.52
N THR A 262 28.54 -15.56 9.43
CA THR A 262 29.19 -15.06 8.20
C THR A 262 28.54 -13.74 7.78
N ASP A 263 29.39 -12.84 7.28
CA ASP A 263 29.05 -11.49 6.83
C ASP A 263 27.95 -11.52 5.75
N PRO A 264 26.71 -11.05 6.04
CA PRO A 264 25.60 -11.15 5.10
C PRO A 264 25.88 -10.42 3.78
N ALA A 265 26.62 -9.30 3.83
CA ALA A 265 26.95 -8.47 2.67
C ALA A 265 27.87 -9.17 1.66
N LYS A 266 28.57 -10.24 2.06
CA LYS A 266 29.49 -11.00 1.20
C LYS A 266 28.91 -12.27 0.61
N SER A 267 27.75 -12.73 1.08
CA SER A 267 27.19 -14.03 0.67
C SER A 267 25.94 -13.94 -0.20
N GLY A 268 25.20 -12.82 -0.17
CA GLY A 268 23.95 -12.65 -0.93
C GLY A 268 22.81 -13.60 -0.51
N LYS A 269 22.96 -14.29 0.63
CA LYS A 269 22.03 -15.33 1.09
C LYS A 269 20.83 -14.77 1.82
N ALA A 270 19.69 -15.44 1.67
CA ALA A 270 18.62 -15.38 2.64
C ALA A 270 19.12 -15.80 4.04
N ILE A 271 19.11 -14.88 4.99
CA ILE A 271 19.05 -15.24 6.41
C ILE A 271 17.58 -15.10 6.81
N ILE A 272 16.92 -16.23 7.04
CA ILE A 272 15.63 -16.26 7.75
C ILE A 272 15.97 -15.82 9.18
N ASP A 273 15.54 -14.61 9.58
CA ASP A 273 15.70 -14.20 10.97
C ASP A 273 14.64 -14.87 11.86
N GLY A 274 14.96 -15.02 13.15
CA GLY A 274 14.04 -15.60 14.13
C GLY A 274 12.97 -14.63 14.63
N GLY A 275 12.65 -13.57 13.87
CA GLY A 275 11.91 -12.40 14.35
C GLY A 275 10.40 -12.57 14.60
N GLY A 276 9.88 -13.80 14.50
CA GLY A 276 8.52 -14.18 14.93
C GLY A 276 7.33 -13.45 14.29
N SER A 277 7.59 -12.63 13.27
CA SER A 277 6.69 -11.61 12.71
C SER A 277 5.81 -12.14 11.57
N ARG A 278 4.52 -12.33 11.81
CA ARG A 278 3.63 -13.23 11.05
C ARG A 278 2.94 -12.51 9.90
N TYR A 279 3.76 -11.99 8.99
CA TYR A 279 3.38 -10.83 8.19
C TYR A 279 2.09 -11.01 7.36
N TYR A 280 1.94 -12.17 6.71
CA TYR A 280 0.89 -12.45 5.74
C TYR A 280 0.12 -13.70 6.15
N SER A 281 -1.20 -13.67 5.97
CA SER A 281 -1.94 -14.88 5.58
C SER A 281 -1.68 -15.09 4.08
N LEU A 282 -1.18 -16.26 3.71
CA LEU A 282 -0.95 -16.66 2.31
C LEU A 282 -1.92 -17.74 1.83
N GLU A 283 -2.78 -18.20 2.74
CA GLU A 283 -3.99 -18.96 2.45
C GLU A 283 -4.88 -18.15 1.50
N GLN A 284 -5.09 -18.67 0.29
CA GLN A 284 -5.80 -17.98 -0.79
C GLN A 284 -6.85 -18.87 -1.42
N LEU A 285 -8.11 -18.45 -1.42
CA LEU A 285 -9.20 -19.31 -1.89
C LEU A 285 -9.34 -19.28 -3.42
N TYR A 286 -9.23 -20.44 -4.05
CA TYR A 286 -9.66 -20.66 -5.42
C TYR A 286 -11.06 -21.27 -5.45
N VAL A 287 -11.94 -20.72 -6.29
CA VAL A 287 -13.28 -21.28 -6.52
C VAL A 287 -13.36 -21.81 -7.96
N VAL A 288 -13.67 -23.10 -8.09
CA VAL A 288 -13.71 -23.82 -9.37
C VAL A 288 -14.73 -23.17 -10.31
N GLY A 289 -14.29 -22.86 -11.53
CA GLY A 289 -15.02 -22.08 -12.53
C GLY A 289 -15.09 -20.57 -12.33
N LYS A 290 -14.49 -20.01 -11.25
CA LYS A 290 -14.45 -18.56 -10.97
C LYS A 290 -13.05 -17.98 -10.77
N GLY A 291 -12.06 -18.75 -10.31
CA GLY A 291 -10.72 -18.27 -9.98
C GLY A 291 -10.54 -17.86 -8.51
N MET A 292 -9.48 -17.09 -8.22
CA MET A 292 -9.17 -16.58 -6.88
C MET A 292 -10.32 -15.75 -6.30
N ARG A 293 -10.59 -15.82 -5.00
CA ARG A 293 -11.53 -14.95 -4.29
C ARG A 293 -11.09 -14.59 -2.87
N PRO A 294 -11.46 -13.38 -2.38
CA PRO A 294 -11.36 -13.04 -0.97
C PRO A 294 -12.22 -13.99 -0.12
N TRP A 295 -11.75 -14.35 1.08
CA TRP A 295 -12.38 -15.42 1.87
C TRP A 295 -12.31 -15.22 3.39
N TYR A 296 -13.09 -16.02 4.11
CA TYR A 296 -13.11 -16.11 5.58
C TYR A 296 -13.42 -17.55 6.04
N GLY A 297 -13.09 -17.88 7.29
CA GLY A 297 -13.37 -19.18 7.89
C GLY A 297 -14.75 -19.24 8.56
N ILE A 298 -15.59 -20.19 8.15
CA ILE A 298 -16.94 -20.42 8.70
C ILE A 298 -16.96 -21.47 9.83
N ALA A 299 -18.00 -21.38 10.67
CA ALA A 299 -18.14 -22.21 11.88
C ALA A 299 -18.60 -23.63 11.54
N PRO A 300 -18.12 -24.67 12.26
CA PRO A 300 -17.32 -24.59 13.49
C PRO A 300 -15.80 -24.60 13.28
N ASN A 301 -15.29 -24.98 12.11
CA ASN A 301 -13.88 -25.38 11.94
C ASN A 301 -13.02 -24.39 11.12
N LEU A 302 -13.44 -23.14 10.96
CA LEU A 302 -12.81 -22.13 10.09
C LEU A 302 -12.70 -22.55 8.60
N ASP A 303 -13.55 -23.45 8.12
CA ASP A 303 -13.55 -23.93 6.73
C ASP A 303 -13.83 -22.79 5.74
N SER A 304 -13.25 -22.85 4.56
CA SER A 304 -12.90 -21.62 3.83
C SER A 304 -13.94 -21.22 2.79
N GLU A 305 -14.71 -20.19 3.12
CA GLU A 305 -15.84 -19.66 2.35
C GLU A 305 -15.47 -18.34 1.66
N PRO A 306 -15.88 -18.09 0.41
CA PRO A 306 -15.77 -16.77 -0.20
C PRO A 306 -16.48 -15.72 0.65
N LEU A 307 -15.85 -14.56 0.82
CA LEU A 307 -16.46 -13.44 1.53
C LEU A 307 -17.69 -12.94 0.77
N PRO A 308 -18.81 -12.63 1.44
CA PRO A 308 -20.01 -12.13 0.78
C PRO A 308 -19.76 -10.83 0.02
N ASP A 309 -20.38 -10.68 -1.16
CA ASP A 309 -20.13 -9.60 -2.12
C ASP A 309 -20.26 -8.18 -1.53
N ASP A 310 -21.04 -7.98 -0.48
CA ASP A 310 -21.23 -6.71 0.23
C ASP A 310 -20.04 -6.33 1.13
N THR A 311 -19.38 -7.32 1.74
CA THR A 311 -18.16 -7.14 2.53
C THR A 311 -16.94 -6.71 1.70
N LEU A 312 -16.98 -6.90 0.38
CA LEU A 312 -15.84 -6.64 -0.52
C LEU A 312 -15.64 -5.14 -0.77
N LEU A 313 -14.92 -4.46 0.14
CA LEU A 313 -14.62 -3.02 0.03
C LEU A 313 -13.79 -2.66 -1.21
N GLY A 314 -12.92 -3.57 -1.67
CA GLY A 314 -12.15 -3.46 -2.91
C GLY A 314 -12.67 -4.32 -4.08
N GLY A 315 -13.85 -4.91 -3.99
CA GLY A 315 -14.29 -5.94 -4.97
C GLY A 315 -13.41 -7.20 -4.91
N ASP A 316 -13.10 -7.80 -6.05
CA ASP A 316 -12.21 -8.99 -6.13
C ASP A 316 -10.77 -8.70 -5.65
N THR A 317 -10.37 -7.43 -5.49
CA THR A 317 -9.07 -7.05 -4.93
C THR A 317 -9.03 -7.05 -3.40
N SER A 318 -10.17 -7.21 -2.73
CA SER A 318 -10.28 -7.09 -1.27
C SER A 318 -9.41 -8.12 -0.56
N ILE A 319 -8.65 -7.72 0.45
CA ILE A 319 -7.82 -8.63 1.23
C ILE A 319 -8.76 -9.50 2.08
N SER A 320 -8.54 -10.82 2.02
CA SER A 320 -9.21 -11.83 2.84
C SER A 320 -9.06 -11.57 4.34
N TYR A 321 -9.90 -12.20 5.17
CA TYR A 321 -9.77 -12.06 6.61
C TYR A 321 -8.42 -12.58 7.11
N ASN A 322 -7.72 -11.75 7.87
CA ASN A 322 -6.37 -12.03 8.34
C ASN A 322 -6.37 -13.07 9.49
N TYR A 323 -5.86 -14.27 9.24
CA TYR A 323 -5.73 -15.32 10.26
C TYR A 323 -4.34 -15.43 10.89
N ALA A 324 -3.39 -14.56 10.51
CA ALA A 324 -2.03 -14.56 11.05
C ALA A 324 -1.87 -13.82 12.39
N ASP A 325 -2.94 -13.21 12.91
CA ASP A 325 -2.99 -12.51 14.22
C ASP A 325 -2.13 -11.22 14.28
N GLU A 326 -1.75 -10.66 13.13
CA GLU A 326 -0.99 -9.40 12.99
C GLU A 326 -1.84 -8.28 12.31
N PRO A 327 -2.93 -7.80 12.96
CA PRO A 327 -3.86 -6.81 12.36
C PRO A 327 -3.18 -5.48 11.98
N MET A 328 -2.05 -5.15 12.62
CA MET A 328 -1.25 -3.97 12.32
C MET A 328 -0.54 -4.01 10.95
N ARG A 329 -0.58 -5.15 10.23
CA ARG A 329 0.06 -5.33 8.91
C ARG A 329 -0.94 -5.48 7.76
N VAL A 330 -2.25 -5.50 8.02
CA VAL A 330 -3.28 -5.75 7.01
C VAL A 330 -3.36 -4.66 5.93
N PHE A 331 -2.87 -3.44 6.20
CA PHE A 331 -2.74 -2.38 5.18
C PHE A 331 -1.54 -2.54 4.24
N GLN A 332 -0.69 -3.54 4.46
CA GLN A 332 0.58 -3.74 3.76
C GLN A 332 0.57 -4.96 2.82
N GLN A 333 -0.63 -5.39 2.43
CA GLN A 333 -0.89 -6.58 1.63
C GLN A 333 -1.20 -6.17 0.17
N PRO A 334 -0.80 -6.96 -0.83
CA PRO A 334 -1.21 -6.72 -2.22
C PRO A 334 -2.72 -6.98 -2.40
N ALA A 335 -3.26 -6.55 -3.53
CA ALA A 335 -4.57 -6.97 -4.01
C ALA A 335 -4.71 -8.51 -4.02
N ASN A 336 -5.84 -9.04 -3.54
CA ASN A 336 -6.07 -10.48 -3.40
C ASN A 336 -6.16 -11.23 -4.76
N ASN A 337 -6.28 -10.50 -5.86
CA ASN A 337 -6.30 -11.00 -7.23
C ASN A 337 -5.03 -10.60 -8.03
N ILE A 338 -3.92 -10.23 -7.37
CA ILE A 338 -2.71 -9.71 -8.02
C ILE A 338 -2.07 -10.70 -9.01
N GLY A 339 -1.64 -10.17 -10.16
CA GLY A 339 -0.97 -10.93 -11.20
C GLY A 339 0.43 -11.42 -10.84
N ILE A 340 0.91 -12.40 -11.60
CA ILE A 340 2.20 -13.08 -11.38
C ILE A 340 3.36 -12.08 -11.45
N LYS A 341 3.45 -11.29 -12.52
CA LYS A 341 4.48 -10.25 -12.73
C LYS A 341 4.16 -8.99 -11.92
N ASN A 342 2.89 -8.66 -11.73
CA ASN A 342 2.46 -7.51 -10.94
C ASN A 342 2.84 -7.62 -9.47
N LEU A 343 2.93 -8.82 -8.90
CA LEU A 343 3.47 -9.00 -7.56
C LEU A 343 4.98 -8.72 -7.47
N GLN A 344 5.76 -8.98 -8.53
CA GLN A 344 7.16 -8.54 -8.57
C GLN A 344 7.25 -7.00 -8.61
N ARG A 345 6.45 -6.35 -9.47
CA ARG A 345 6.33 -4.87 -9.51
C ARG A 345 5.96 -4.29 -8.13
N PHE A 346 5.05 -4.94 -7.40
CA PHE A 346 4.62 -4.54 -6.05
C PHE A 346 5.75 -4.61 -5.02
N VAL A 347 6.53 -5.70 -4.94
CA VAL A 347 7.62 -5.80 -3.96
C VAL A 347 8.78 -4.85 -4.26
N GLU A 348 9.04 -4.57 -5.53
CA GLU A 348 10.08 -3.63 -5.95
C GLU A 348 9.71 -2.19 -5.61
N GLY A 349 8.44 -1.80 -5.78
CA GLY A 349 7.94 -0.51 -5.32
C GLY A 349 7.90 -0.39 -3.80
N ARG A 350 7.51 -1.46 -3.10
CA ARG A 350 7.56 -1.52 -1.63
C ARG A 350 8.96 -1.26 -1.11
N ARG A 351 9.99 -1.86 -1.73
CA ARG A 351 11.39 -1.64 -1.36
C ARG A 351 11.70 -0.15 -1.24
N LEU A 352 11.35 0.64 -2.27
CA LEU A 352 11.61 2.09 -2.29
C LEU A 352 10.81 2.83 -1.21
N PHE A 353 9.52 2.53 -1.03
CA PHE A 353 8.66 3.13 -0.01
C PHE A 353 9.21 2.96 1.43
N HIS A 354 9.97 1.89 1.67
CA HIS A 354 10.61 1.56 2.94
C HIS A 354 12.07 2.00 3.08
N THR A 355 12.69 2.52 2.02
CA THR A 355 14.10 2.96 1.94
C THR A 355 14.29 4.36 2.52
N SER A 356 15.36 4.57 3.28
CA SER A 356 15.84 5.92 3.63
C SER A 356 16.62 6.55 2.48
N PHE A 357 16.24 7.77 2.10
CA PHE A 357 16.98 8.60 1.14
C PHE A 357 18.21 9.28 1.77
N LYS A 358 18.54 8.97 3.02
CA LYS A 358 19.75 9.46 3.73
C LYS A 358 20.88 8.45 3.66
N ASP A 359 20.59 7.20 4.00
CA ASP A 359 21.59 6.14 4.20
C ASP A 359 21.26 4.83 3.46
N GLY A 360 20.19 4.79 2.67
CA GLY A 360 19.74 3.61 1.93
C GLY A 360 19.22 2.45 2.80
N THR A 361 19.11 2.61 4.12
CA THR A 361 18.60 1.55 5.01
C THR A 361 17.13 1.28 4.75
N HIS A 362 16.70 0.02 4.93
CA HIS A 362 15.29 -0.35 4.93
C HIS A 362 14.71 -0.29 6.35
N SER A 363 13.45 0.11 6.48
CA SER A 363 12.72 0.14 7.76
C SER A 363 12.26 -1.25 8.23
N GLU A 364 12.18 -2.20 7.30
CA GLU A 364 11.96 -3.62 7.58
C GLU A 364 13.31 -4.31 7.66
N HIS A 365 13.53 -5.13 8.70
CA HIS A 365 14.75 -5.93 8.86
C HIS A 365 16.05 -5.14 8.62
N ASP A 366 16.14 -3.96 9.25
CA ASP A 366 17.22 -2.95 9.13
C ASP A 366 18.65 -3.50 9.11
N ARG A 367 18.91 -4.56 9.91
CA ARG A 367 20.23 -5.20 10.08
C ARG A 367 20.57 -6.26 9.04
N THR A 368 19.62 -6.70 8.22
CA THR A 368 19.77 -7.87 7.33
C THR A 368 19.26 -7.63 5.91
N ASN A 369 18.34 -6.69 5.68
CA ASN A 369 18.03 -6.18 4.35
C ASN A 369 19.20 -5.31 3.83
N PRO A 370 19.68 -5.51 2.60
CA PRO A 370 20.86 -4.82 2.09
C PRO A 370 20.55 -3.36 1.76
N VAL A 371 21.41 -2.47 2.23
CA VAL A 371 21.37 -1.02 1.94
C VAL A 371 21.19 -0.76 0.45
N PHE A 372 20.16 0.01 0.09
CA PHE A 372 19.93 0.44 -1.28
C PHE A 372 20.83 1.64 -1.60
N SER A 373 22.09 1.33 -1.92
CA SER A 373 23.18 2.31 -2.06
C SER A 373 22.92 3.45 -3.05
N ALA A 374 22.06 3.25 -4.06
CA ALA A 374 21.64 4.28 -5.00
C ALA A 374 20.96 5.50 -4.31
N HIS A 375 20.25 5.27 -3.20
CA HIS A 375 19.51 6.31 -2.47
C HIS A 375 20.24 6.86 -1.23
N ILE A 376 21.55 6.63 -1.10
CA ILE A 376 22.37 7.30 -0.07
C ILE A 376 22.51 8.79 -0.41
N GLY A 377 22.31 9.68 0.57
CA GLY A 377 22.56 11.12 0.43
C GLY A 377 21.64 11.87 -0.53
N GLN A 378 20.45 11.33 -0.83
CA GLN A 378 19.48 11.89 -1.78
C GLN A 378 18.48 12.89 -1.18
N LEU A 379 18.36 12.98 0.14
CA LEU A 379 17.58 14.04 0.79
C LEU A 379 18.17 15.42 0.44
N GLY A 380 17.33 16.37 0.06
CA GLY A 380 17.75 17.76 -0.15
C GLY A 380 18.12 18.49 1.17
N PRO A 381 18.31 19.82 1.13
CA PRO A 381 18.80 20.58 2.30
C PRO A 381 17.91 20.53 3.55
N ARG A 382 16.62 20.20 3.41
CA ARG A 382 15.65 19.99 4.49
C ARG A 382 14.64 18.91 4.14
N PHE A 383 14.07 18.27 5.16
CA PHE A 383 13.09 17.19 5.02
C PHE A 383 12.22 17.04 6.30
N ASN A 384 11.11 16.33 6.18
CA ASN A 384 10.23 15.92 7.28
C ASN A 384 10.53 14.50 7.74
N GLN A 385 10.62 13.54 6.82
CA GLN A 385 11.08 12.18 7.11
C GLN A 385 12.05 11.68 6.05
N GLU A 386 12.87 10.69 6.42
CA GLU A 386 13.86 10.11 5.52
C GLU A 386 13.28 9.06 4.55
N ARG A 387 12.07 8.54 4.84
CA ARG A 387 11.43 7.41 4.16
C ARG A 387 9.91 7.53 4.18
N CYS A 388 9.21 7.14 3.10
CA CYS A 388 7.77 7.38 2.93
C CYS A 388 6.90 6.75 4.04
N ILE A 389 7.22 5.50 4.42
CA ILE A 389 6.54 4.74 5.49
C ILE A 389 6.59 5.42 6.88
N ALA A 390 7.51 6.36 7.13
CA ALA A 390 7.58 7.05 8.43
C ALA A 390 6.41 8.02 8.64
N CYS A 391 5.97 8.73 7.60
CA CYS A 391 4.71 9.47 7.63
C CYS A 391 3.51 8.53 7.54
N HIS A 392 3.58 7.53 6.65
CA HIS A 392 2.48 6.58 6.39
C HIS A 392 2.62 5.31 7.24
N VAL A 393 2.55 5.44 8.58
CA VAL A 393 2.86 4.36 9.55
C VAL A 393 2.09 3.07 9.21
N ASN A 394 2.82 2.00 8.85
CA ASN A 394 2.26 0.71 8.40
C ASN A 394 1.27 0.84 7.21
N ASN A 395 1.52 1.74 6.27
CA ASN A 395 0.61 2.21 5.20
C ASN A 395 -0.68 2.90 5.71
N GLY A 396 -0.82 3.05 7.02
CA GLY A 396 -1.86 3.82 7.67
C GLY A 396 -1.55 5.31 7.66
N ARG A 397 -2.15 6.01 8.63
CA ARG A 397 -1.97 7.45 8.80
C ARG A 397 -0.75 7.77 9.65
N SER A 398 -0.32 9.03 9.66
CA SER A 398 0.66 9.49 10.64
C SER A 398 0.10 9.44 12.06
N SER A 399 0.97 9.06 13.01
CA SER A 399 0.66 8.94 14.44
C SER A 399 0.17 10.26 15.04
N ALA A 400 -0.57 10.16 16.14
CA ALA A 400 -0.88 11.32 16.98
C ALA A 400 0.39 12.07 17.40
N ALA A 401 0.44 13.38 17.13
CA ALA A 401 1.48 14.25 17.68
C ALA A 401 1.23 14.52 19.18
N GLU A 402 2.31 14.46 19.95
CA GLU A 402 2.34 14.88 21.36
C GLU A 402 2.47 16.40 21.48
N ILE A 403 2.09 16.94 22.64
CA ILE A 403 2.20 18.39 22.90
C ILE A 403 3.68 18.77 23.04
N GLY A 404 4.10 19.83 22.34
CA GLY A 404 5.49 20.30 22.26
C GLY A 404 6.32 19.64 21.15
N SER A 405 5.97 18.42 20.72
CA SER A 405 6.72 17.66 19.71
C SER A 405 6.54 18.23 18.29
N PRO A 406 7.56 18.13 17.41
CA PRO A 406 7.44 18.53 16.00
C PRO A 406 6.35 17.77 15.25
N LEU A 407 5.73 18.44 14.29
CA LEU A 407 4.76 17.84 13.35
C LEU A 407 5.42 17.24 12.10
N ASP A 408 6.61 16.67 12.24
CA ASP A 408 7.45 16.16 11.14
C ASP A 408 6.94 14.87 10.49
N MET A 409 5.85 14.28 10.98
CA MET A 409 5.08 13.23 10.30
C MET A 409 3.81 13.78 9.61
N MET A 410 3.62 15.10 9.53
CA MET A 410 2.46 15.75 8.95
C MET A 410 2.89 16.80 7.91
N LEU A 411 2.05 17.04 6.90
CA LEU A 411 2.25 18.14 5.96
C LEU A 411 1.79 19.44 6.64
N VAL A 412 2.72 20.34 6.96
CA VAL A 412 2.40 21.72 7.35
C VAL A 412 2.56 22.62 6.13
N ALA A 413 1.50 22.74 5.33
CA ALA A 413 1.45 23.61 4.16
C ALA A 413 1.35 25.09 4.57
N THR A 414 2.09 25.97 3.92
CA THR A 414 2.28 27.38 4.31
C THR A 414 2.21 28.36 3.14
N GLY A 415 2.11 29.65 3.44
CA GLY A 415 2.23 30.75 2.49
C GLY A 415 2.10 32.13 3.15
N THR A 416 2.48 33.18 2.43
CA THR A 416 2.35 34.58 2.88
C THR A 416 1.11 35.28 2.32
N ALA A 417 0.66 34.88 1.12
CA ALA A 417 -0.52 35.41 0.45
C ALA A 417 -0.98 34.46 -0.68
N MET A 418 -2.21 34.64 -1.17
CA MET A 418 -2.64 34.11 -2.46
C MET A 418 -2.38 35.15 -3.55
N ASN A 419 -1.90 34.72 -4.72
CA ASN A 419 -1.78 35.53 -5.92
C ASN A 419 -2.19 34.70 -7.14
N GLU A 420 -3.13 35.19 -7.95
CA GLU A 420 -3.64 34.49 -9.15
C GLU A 420 -4.02 33.01 -8.89
N GLY A 421 -4.68 32.73 -7.75
CA GLY A 421 -5.07 31.37 -7.35
C GLY A 421 -3.91 30.46 -6.88
N ARG A 422 -2.69 30.97 -6.79
CA ARG A 422 -1.48 30.26 -6.33
C ARG A 422 -1.01 30.80 -4.97
N ARG A 423 -0.46 29.92 -4.13
CA ARG A 423 0.20 30.33 -2.87
C ARG A 423 1.54 31.01 -3.16
N VAL A 424 1.78 32.16 -2.55
CA VAL A 424 3.10 32.79 -2.47
C VAL A 424 3.84 32.19 -1.28
N ALA A 425 5.04 31.66 -1.52
CA ALA A 425 5.88 31.02 -0.50
C ALA A 425 6.15 31.95 0.70
N HIS A 426 6.10 31.39 1.91
CA HIS A 426 6.49 32.09 3.13
C HIS A 426 8.03 32.24 3.18
N PRO A 427 8.57 33.44 3.49
CA PRO A 427 10.03 33.67 3.48
C PRO A 427 10.84 32.67 4.32
N ASP A 428 10.32 32.25 5.47
CA ASP A 428 11.00 31.34 6.39
C ASP A 428 10.62 29.85 6.22
N TYR A 429 9.50 29.54 5.55
CA TYR A 429 8.89 28.18 5.56
C TYR A 429 8.48 27.66 4.17
N GLY A 430 8.83 28.36 3.09
CA GLY A 430 8.51 27.94 1.73
C GLY A 430 7.00 27.80 1.48
N LEU A 431 6.61 26.76 0.75
CA LEU A 431 5.20 26.38 0.54
C LEU A 431 4.74 25.27 1.48
N ASN A 432 5.68 24.54 2.10
CA ASN A 432 5.41 23.50 3.08
C ASN A 432 6.61 23.47 4.04
N VAL A 433 6.39 23.39 5.35
CA VAL A 433 7.48 23.30 6.32
C VAL A 433 8.23 21.99 6.11
N GLN A 434 9.54 22.10 5.98
CA GLN A 434 10.46 20.98 6.05
C GLN A 434 11.26 21.14 7.34
N HIS A 435 10.90 20.34 8.34
CA HIS A 435 11.31 20.53 9.74
C HIS A 435 12.83 20.41 9.89
N HIS A 436 13.40 19.27 9.53
CA HIS A 436 14.79 18.93 9.83
C HIS A 436 15.78 19.59 8.87
N ALA A 437 16.92 20.02 9.40
CA ALA A 437 18.08 20.45 8.61
C ALA A 437 18.95 19.26 8.18
N ASN A 438 19.20 19.11 6.88
CA ASN A 438 20.14 18.10 6.38
C ASN A 438 21.60 18.60 6.54
N GLY A 439 22.09 18.53 7.78
CA GLY A 439 23.44 18.92 8.17
C GLY A 439 23.43 19.80 9.42
N GLY A 440 24.14 19.36 10.47
CA GLY A 440 24.10 19.91 11.83
C GLY A 440 24.74 21.30 12.04
N LYS A 441 24.39 22.28 11.21
CA LYS A 441 24.74 23.70 11.36
C LYS A 441 23.56 24.66 11.17
N ALA A 442 22.42 24.19 10.67
CA ALA A 442 21.20 24.98 10.55
C ALA A 442 20.15 24.49 11.56
N ASN A 443 19.36 25.41 12.10
CA ASN A 443 18.32 25.09 13.08
C ASN A 443 17.09 24.47 12.40
N ASP A 444 16.44 23.52 13.05
CA ASP A 444 15.18 22.92 12.58
C ASP A 444 14.01 23.91 12.65
N TYR A 445 13.00 23.73 11.79
CA TYR A 445 11.78 24.54 11.72
C TYR A 445 10.64 23.87 12.46
N ASP A 446 10.69 23.92 13.78
CA ASP A 446 9.68 23.30 14.63
C ASP A 446 8.34 24.04 14.50
N VAL A 447 7.35 23.31 14.01
CA VAL A 447 5.93 23.56 14.24
C VAL A 447 5.44 22.45 15.17
N SER A 448 4.74 22.82 16.23
CA SER A 448 4.24 21.88 17.24
C SER A 448 2.86 22.29 17.74
N ILE A 449 2.12 21.35 18.34
CA ILE A 449 0.90 21.65 19.09
C ILE A 449 1.32 22.04 20.50
N ILE A 450 0.96 23.24 20.97
CA ILE A 450 1.28 23.71 22.32
C ILE A 450 0.13 23.50 23.32
N GLN A 451 -1.11 23.50 22.84
CA GLN A 451 -2.30 23.16 23.62
C GLN A 451 -3.41 22.71 22.65
N TYR A 452 -4.54 22.27 23.20
CA TYR A 452 -5.78 22.18 22.45
C TYR A 452 -6.82 23.08 23.11
N ASP A 453 -7.55 23.85 22.31
CA ASP A 453 -8.75 24.54 22.77
C ASP A 453 -9.89 23.50 22.79
N THR A 454 -10.54 23.30 23.95
CA THR A 454 -11.57 22.27 24.13
C THR A 454 -12.98 22.86 24.20
N GLN A 455 -13.95 22.09 23.71
CA GLN A 455 -15.37 22.42 23.76
C GLN A 455 -16.15 21.18 24.18
N LEU A 456 -16.93 21.30 25.25
CA LEU A 456 -17.83 20.24 25.69
C LEU A 456 -19.12 20.26 24.88
N ARG A 457 -19.50 19.13 24.28
CA ARG A 457 -20.75 18.98 23.52
C ARG A 457 -21.66 17.97 24.23
N THR A 458 -22.80 18.43 24.71
CA THR A 458 -23.81 17.60 25.37
C THR A 458 -24.84 17.13 24.36
N LEU A 459 -25.03 15.82 24.23
CA LEU A 459 -26.05 15.20 23.39
C LEU A 459 -27.41 15.16 24.12
N PRO A 460 -28.54 14.95 23.42
CA PRO A 460 -29.88 15.05 24.00
C PRO A 460 -30.20 14.05 25.13
N ASP A 461 -29.44 12.96 25.24
CA ASP A 461 -29.53 12.00 26.34
C ASP A 461 -28.61 12.31 27.53
N GLY A 462 -27.94 13.48 27.52
CA GLY A 462 -26.99 13.91 28.53
C GLY A 462 -25.55 13.42 28.32
N THR A 463 -25.28 12.57 27.32
CA THR A 463 -23.91 12.16 26.99
C THR A 463 -23.04 13.38 26.67
N GLN A 464 -21.94 13.56 27.38
CA GLN A 464 -20.99 14.64 27.12
C GLN A 464 -19.80 14.11 26.30
N VAL A 465 -19.46 14.79 25.21
CA VAL A 465 -18.28 14.51 24.38
C VAL A 465 -17.41 15.77 24.32
N GLU A 466 -16.16 15.65 24.74
CA GLU A 466 -15.18 16.73 24.58
C GLU A 466 -14.63 16.73 23.15
N LEU A 467 -14.87 17.83 22.43
CA LEU A 467 -14.20 18.15 21.18
C LEU A 467 -12.97 19.00 21.48
N ARG A 468 -11.92 18.90 20.65
CA ARG A 468 -10.66 19.63 20.82
C ARG A 468 -10.09 20.12 19.49
N LYS A 469 -9.56 21.35 19.45
CA LYS A 469 -8.95 21.98 18.26
C LYS A 469 -7.48 22.34 18.57
N PRO A 470 -6.51 21.90 17.75
CA PRO A 470 -5.09 22.09 18.05
C PRO A 470 -4.65 23.54 17.91
N VAL A 471 -3.86 24.03 18.87
CA VAL A 471 -3.21 25.35 18.82
C VAL A 471 -1.74 25.16 18.45
N TYR A 472 -1.36 25.67 17.28
CA TYR A 472 -0.03 25.50 16.73
C TYR A 472 0.90 26.66 17.09
N ALA A 473 2.11 26.33 17.54
CA ALA A 473 3.24 27.25 17.61
C ALA A 473 4.18 27.08 16.41
N PHE A 474 4.86 28.17 16.03
CA PHE A 474 5.86 28.21 14.96
C PHE A 474 7.16 28.78 15.52
N LYS A 475 8.29 28.16 15.21
CA LYS A 475 9.65 28.64 15.53
C LYS A 475 10.05 29.78 14.57
N GLY A 476 9.38 30.93 14.68
CA GLY A 476 9.48 32.07 13.77
C GLY A 476 8.16 32.86 13.67
N ALA A 477 8.02 33.70 12.65
CA ALA A 477 6.77 34.43 12.41
C ALA A 477 5.68 33.47 11.91
N ARG A 478 4.50 33.45 12.56
CA ARG A 478 3.38 32.58 12.15
C ARG A 478 2.92 32.92 10.73
N PRO A 479 2.79 31.95 9.81
CA PRO A 479 2.30 32.18 8.45
C PRO A 479 0.89 32.77 8.42
N ALA A 480 0.64 33.66 7.45
CA ALA A 480 -0.72 34.14 7.17
C ALA A 480 -1.60 33.03 6.56
N LEU A 481 -1.03 32.20 5.67
CA LEU A 481 -1.68 31.01 5.14
C LEU A 481 -1.03 29.76 5.76
N MET A 482 -1.84 28.89 6.36
CA MET A 482 -1.39 27.62 6.93
C MET A 482 -2.46 26.52 6.82
N SER A 483 -2.01 25.28 6.70
CA SER A 483 -2.84 24.08 6.74
C SER A 483 -2.01 22.91 7.27
N VAL A 484 -2.47 22.27 8.34
CA VAL A 484 -1.80 21.12 8.96
C VAL A 484 -2.56 19.85 8.60
N ARG A 485 -1.88 18.88 8.00
CA ARG A 485 -2.53 17.71 7.42
C ARG A 485 -1.83 16.41 7.81
N GLN A 486 -2.57 15.52 8.45
CA GLN A 486 -2.18 14.14 8.75
C GLN A 486 -1.86 13.42 7.45
N ALA A 487 -0.83 12.56 7.43
CA ALA A 487 -0.61 11.68 6.29
C ALA A 487 -1.82 10.74 6.15
N PRO A 488 -2.47 10.63 4.98
CA PRO A 488 -3.56 9.68 4.77
C PRO A 488 -3.00 8.25 4.68
N GLN A 489 -3.85 7.25 4.95
CA GLN A 489 -3.54 5.87 4.60
C GLN A 489 -3.47 5.69 3.08
N VAL A 490 -2.66 4.74 2.60
CA VAL A 490 -2.37 4.55 1.17
C VAL A 490 -3.01 3.30 0.54
N ILE A 491 -3.86 2.58 1.27
CA ILE A 491 -4.62 1.43 0.75
C ILE A 491 -5.68 1.83 -0.29
N GLY A 492 -5.85 1.00 -1.33
CA GLY A 492 -6.89 1.16 -2.34
C GLY A 492 -6.73 2.36 -3.27
N MET A 493 -5.60 3.07 -3.25
CA MET A 493 -5.40 4.25 -4.11
C MET A 493 -5.61 3.92 -5.60
N GLY A 494 -5.16 2.74 -6.06
CA GLY A 494 -5.37 2.29 -7.44
C GLY A 494 -6.83 2.14 -7.85
N LEU A 495 -7.70 1.68 -6.93
CA LEU A 495 -9.13 1.58 -7.20
C LEU A 495 -9.77 2.97 -7.38
N LEU A 496 -9.33 3.96 -6.60
CA LEU A 496 -9.78 5.35 -6.71
C LEU A 496 -9.20 6.08 -7.94
N GLU A 497 -8.03 5.66 -8.41
CA GLU A 497 -7.45 6.09 -9.69
C GLU A 497 -8.21 5.47 -10.89
N ALA A 498 -8.65 4.22 -10.75
CA ALA A 498 -9.42 3.48 -11.75
C ALA A 498 -10.91 3.89 -11.86
N LEU A 499 -11.44 4.73 -10.96
CA LEU A 499 -12.77 5.33 -11.11
C LEU A 499 -12.83 6.20 -12.38
N PRO A 500 -13.84 6.09 -13.26
CA PRO A 500 -14.00 7.01 -14.38
C PRO A 500 -14.15 8.45 -13.88
N GLU A 501 -13.48 9.42 -14.50
CA GLU A 501 -13.63 10.84 -14.13
C GLU A 501 -15.10 11.29 -14.19
N GLN A 502 -15.84 10.83 -15.21
CA GLN A 502 -17.25 11.15 -15.39
C GLN A 502 -18.12 10.68 -14.21
N THR A 503 -17.73 9.62 -13.50
CA THR A 503 -18.46 9.16 -12.30
C THR A 503 -18.35 10.18 -11.17
N ILE A 504 -17.16 10.77 -10.96
CA ILE A 504 -16.95 11.83 -9.97
C ILE A 504 -17.68 13.11 -10.41
N VAL A 505 -17.55 13.50 -11.68
CA VAL A 505 -18.20 14.71 -12.22
C VAL A 505 -19.73 14.60 -12.17
N ALA A 506 -20.32 13.44 -12.45
CA ALA A 506 -21.77 13.23 -12.45
C ALA A 506 -22.40 13.20 -11.04
N MET A 507 -21.59 13.00 -9.98
CA MET A 507 -22.05 13.12 -8.59
C MET A 507 -22.02 14.57 -8.07
N ALA A 508 -21.37 15.50 -8.79
CA ALA A 508 -21.27 16.89 -8.34
C ALA A 508 -22.62 17.61 -8.41
N ASP A 509 -22.95 18.37 -7.38
CA ASP A 509 -24.19 19.16 -7.29
C ASP A 509 -23.96 20.59 -6.75
N PRO A 510 -23.16 21.43 -7.43
CA PRO A 510 -22.82 22.79 -6.96
C PRO A 510 -24.04 23.68 -6.67
N ASP A 511 -25.17 23.39 -7.34
CA ASP A 511 -26.38 24.19 -7.32
C ASP A 511 -27.47 23.67 -6.36
N ASP A 512 -27.20 22.59 -5.58
CA ASP A 512 -28.14 22.04 -4.58
C ASP A 512 -29.49 21.61 -5.21
N ARG A 513 -29.43 20.91 -6.36
CA ARG A 513 -30.60 20.59 -7.18
C ARG A 513 -31.55 19.60 -6.50
N ASN A 514 -31.07 18.82 -5.54
CA ASN A 514 -31.89 17.94 -4.71
C ASN A 514 -32.53 18.66 -3.49
N GLY A 515 -32.01 19.83 -3.10
CA GLY A 515 -32.45 20.59 -1.93
C GLY A 515 -32.09 19.96 -0.58
N ASP A 516 -31.09 19.07 -0.49
CA ASP A 516 -30.64 18.48 0.78
C ASP A 516 -29.58 19.33 1.52
N GLY A 517 -29.06 20.37 0.88
CA GLY A 517 -28.08 21.31 1.44
C GLY A 517 -26.62 20.97 1.14
N ILE A 518 -26.36 19.89 0.40
CA ILE A 518 -25.02 19.40 0.08
C ILE A 518 -24.65 19.80 -1.36
N ARG A 519 -23.43 20.33 -1.54
CA ARG A 519 -23.00 21.05 -2.75
C ARG A 519 -21.65 20.55 -3.27
N GLY A 520 -21.47 19.23 -3.26
CA GLY A 520 -20.21 18.59 -3.60
C GLY A 520 -19.66 19.00 -4.97
N VAL A 521 -18.40 19.47 -5.01
CA VAL A 521 -17.73 19.87 -6.27
C VAL A 521 -16.43 19.13 -6.52
N PHE A 522 -16.18 18.75 -7.78
CA PHE A 522 -14.91 18.15 -8.18
C PHE A 522 -13.83 19.24 -8.37
N ASN A 523 -12.60 18.95 -7.92
CA ASN A 523 -11.46 19.84 -8.17
C ASN A 523 -10.92 19.63 -9.59
N LEU A 524 -10.41 20.70 -10.22
CA LEU A 524 -9.76 20.64 -11.52
C LEU A 524 -8.30 21.09 -11.35
N VAL A 525 -7.35 20.19 -11.64
CA VAL A 525 -5.94 20.33 -11.26
C VAL A 525 -5.03 20.17 -12.47
N THR A 526 -3.85 20.78 -12.45
CA THR A 526 -2.85 20.62 -13.51
C THR A 526 -2.01 19.37 -13.28
N ASP A 527 -1.89 18.55 -14.31
CA ASP A 527 -0.98 17.39 -14.37
C ASP A 527 0.47 17.86 -14.60
N PRO A 528 1.44 17.55 -13.70
CA PRO A 528 2.82 18.01 -13.83
C PRO A 528 3.57 17.38 -15.00
N ASP A 529 3.22 16.15 -15.41
CA ASP A 529 3.92 15.45 -16.50
C ASP A 529 3.44 15.88 -17.89
N THR A 530 2.16 16.29 -18.02
CA THR A 530 1.56 16.61 -19.32
C THR A 530 1.10 18.06 -19.51
N GLY A 531 0.98 18.82 -18.41
CA GLY A 531 0.39 20.17 -18.40
C GLY A 531 -1.13 20.23 -18.56
N GLN A 532 -1.81 19.08 -18.69
CA GLN A 532 -3.24 19.02 -18.96
C GLN A 532 -4.10 19.25 -17.70
N PRO A 533 -5.34 19.78 -17.85
CA PRO A 533 -6.32 19.80 -16.78
C PRO A 533 -6.88 18.39 -16.53
N ARG A 534 -6.99 17.99 -15.27
CA ARG A 534 -7.50 16.69 -14.82
C ARG A 534 -8.50 16.85 -13.69
N VAL A 535 -9.40 15.89 -13.50
CA VAL A 535 -10.16 15.76 -12.25
C VAL A 535 -9.17 15.44 -11.12
N GLY A 536 -9.28 16.19 -10.03
CA GLY A 536 -8.50 15.98 -8.81
C GLY A 536 -9.03 14.80 -7.98
N ARG A 537 -8.13 13.96 -7.46
CA ARG A 537 -8.47 12.72 -6.74
C ARG A 537 -7.78 12.59 -5.38
N PHE A 538 -6.49 12.92 -5.30
CA PHE A 538 -5.64 12.61 -4.14
C PHE A 538 -5.29 13.83 -3.29
N GLY A 539 -4.87 13.57 -2.05
CA GLY A 539 -4.74 14.56 -0.99
C GLY A 539 -6.08 14.95 -0.34
N TRP A 540 -6.01 15.79 0.69
CA TRP A 540 -7.17 16.25 1.47
C TRP A 540 -8.04 17.31 0.78
N LYS A 541 -7.49 18.06 -0.18
CA LYS A 541 -8.21 19.05 -1.01
C LYS A 541 -8.30 18.63 -2.49
N ALA A 542 -8.24 17.31 -2.75
CA ALA A 542 -8.25 16.71 -4.09
C ALA A 542 -7.18 17.27 -5.07
N GLY A 543 -6.10 17.88 -4.56
CA GLY A 543 -5.16 18.68 -5.36
C GLY A 543 -4.27 17.92 -6.35
N LYS A 544 -4.37 16.59 -6.46
CA LYS A 544 -3.53 15.74 -7.32
C LYS A 544 -4.37 14.79 -8.17
N ALA A 545 -4.01 14.65 -9.44
CA ALA A 545 -4.77 13.88 -10.43
C ALA A 545 -4.55 12.36 -10.37
N SER A 546 -3.33 11.94 -10.04
CA SER A 546 -2.85 10.56 -10.11
C SER A 546 -2.04 10.17 -8.87
N ILE A 547 -1.85 8.87 -8.66
CA ILE A 547 -0.96 8.30 -7.64
C ILE A 547 0.47 8.76 -7.90
N ARG A 548 0.89 8.76 -9.17
CA ARG A 548 2.18 9.28 -9.61
C ARG A 548 2.39 10.74 -9.20
N HIS A 549 1.42 11.61 -9.47
CA HIS A 549 1.45 13.03 -9.06
C HIS A 549 1.52 13.14 -7.53
N GLN A 550 0.70 12.39 -6.79
CA GLN A 550 0.72 12.38 -5.33
C GLN A 550 2.07 11.90 -4.74
N ALA A 551 2.67 10.86 -5.30
CA ALA A 551 3.95 10.32 -4.84
C ALA A 551 5.13 11.26 -5.20
N ALA A 552 5.16 11.77 -6.43
CA ALA A 552 6.24 12.63 -6.91
C ALA A 552 6.23 14.01 -6.22
N GLU A 553 5.05 14.57 -5.92
CA GLU A 553 4.96 15.82 -5.18
C GLU A 553 5.29 15.63 -3.69
N ALA A 554 4.89 14.52 -3.06
CA ALA A 554 5.24 14.23 -1.67
C ALA A 554 6.74 14.02 -1.47
N LEU A 555 7.40 13.26 -2.36
CA LEU A 555 8.87 13.12 -2.37
C LEU A 555 9.57 14.50 -2.36
N MET A 556 9.08 15.45 -3.15
CA MET A 556 9.69 16.78 -3.27
C MET A 556 9.29 17.74 -2.14
N ASN A 557 8.02 17.76 -1.72
CA ASN A 557 7.50 18.67 -0.69
C ASN A 557 7.84 18.22 0.74
N ASP A 558 7.75 16.93 1.05
CA ASP A 558 7.98 16.40 2.39
C ASP A 558 9.42 15.94 2.60
N MET A 559 10.09 15.41 1.56
CA MET A 559 11.40 14.76 1.69
C MET A 559 12.53 15.48 0.92
N SER A 560 12.21 16.51 0.13
CA SER A 560 13.14 17.17 -0.81
C SER A 560 13.83 16.24 -1.82
N VAL A 561 13.28 15.07 -2.09
CA VAL A 561 13.78 14.13 -3.11
C VAL A 561 13.24 14.53 -4.47
N THR A 562 14.12 14.75 -5.45
CA THR A 562 13.72 15.13 -6.82
C THR A 562 13.31 13.91 -7.65
N THR A 563 12.38 14.13 -8.58
CA THR A 563 11.83 13.12 -9.50
C THR A 563 11.87 13.64 -10.94
N THR A 564 11.51 12.80 -11.92
CA THR A 564 11.30 13.23 -13.30
C THR A 564 10.16 14.25 -13.43
N SER A 565 9.08 14.10 -12.67
CA SER A 565 7.96 15.05 -12.61
C SER A 565 8.32 16.35 -11.86
N TYR A 566 9.17 16.27 -10.83
CA TYR A 566 9.65 17.42 -10.04
C TYR A 566 11.20 17.42 -9.96
N PRO A 567 11.90 17.86 -11.02
CA PRO A 567 13.37 17.81 -11.11
C PRO A 567 14.08 18.95 -10.37
N LYS A 568 13.38 19.67 -9.49
CA LYS A 568 13.89 20.80 -8.68
C LYS A 568 13.23 20.76 -7.30
N HIS A 569 13.97 21.13 -6.26
CA HIS A 569 13.45 21.20 -4.89
C HIS A 569 12.43 22.35 -4.73
N SER A 570 11.59 22.28 -3.69
CA SER A 570 10.72 23.40 -3.31
C SER A 570 11.54 24.61 -2.85
N CYS A 571 11.04 25.82 -3.10
CA CYS A 571 11.68 27.05 -2.63
C CYS A 571 11.46 27.23 -1.12
N GLN A 572 12.35 26.62 -0.34
CA GLN A 572 12.53 26.88 1.09
C GLN A 572 13.38 28.13 1.33
N ARG A 573 13.42 28.58 2.60
CA ARG A 573 14.11 29.80 3.05
C ARG A 573 15.54 29.95 2.53
N GLY A 574 15.87 31.17 2.09
CA GLY A 574 17.23 31.73 2.20
C GLY A 574 18.16 31.57 1.00
N ALA A 575 17.73 30.98 -0.11
CA ALA A 575 18.50 30.93 -1.36
C ALA A 575 17.72 31.55 -2.53
N ALA A 576 18.33 32.47 -3.26
CA ALA A 576 17.76 33.02 -4.50
C ALA A 576 17.65 31.97 -5.62
N ASP A 577 18.31 30.82 -5.46
CA ASP A 577 18.51 29.84 -6.53
C ASP A 577 17.98 28.43 -6.19
N CYS A 578 16.83 28.37 -5.51
CA CYS A 578 15.96 27.16 -5.48
C CYS A 578 15.49 26.71 -6.88
N ARG A 579 15.84 27.46 -7.93
CA ARG A 579 15.51 27.21 -9.34
C ARG A 579 16.69 26.65 -10.14
N SER A 580 17.89 26.56 -9.55
CA SER A 580 19.01 25.79 -10.10
C SER A 580 18.61 24.32 -10.27
N SER A 581 19.22 23.64 -11.25
CA SER A 581 18.96 22.23 -11.52
C SER A 581 19.75 21.35 -10.56
N ALA A 582 19.06 20.55 -9.75
CA ALA A 582 19.66 19.55 -8.87
C ALA A 582 20.11 18.31 -9.68
N GLY A 583 21.15 18.47 -10.50
CA GLY A 583 21.78 17.39 -11.27
C GLY A 583 20.81 16.61 -12.16
N ALA A 584 20.94 15.28 -12.14
CA ALA A 584 19.88 14.37 -12.55
C ALA A 584 18.94 14.11 -11.35
N PRO A 585 17.64 13.84 -11.57
CA PRO A 585 16.71 13.53 -10.48
C PRO A 585 17.18 12.39 -9.59
N ALA A 586 16.98 12.53 -8.28
CA ALA A 586 17.36 11.55 -7.27
C ALA A 586 16.62 10.21 -7.45
N VAL A 587 15.31 10.28 -7.72
CA VAL A 587 14.47 9.14 -8.11
C VAL A 587 14.31 9.13 -9.62
N SER A 588 14.74 8.04 -10.26
CA SER A 588 14.61 7.83 -11.70
C SER A 588 13.16 7.51 -12.11
N GLU A 589 12.89 7.58 -13.41
CA GLU A 589 11.56 7.26 -13.97
C GLU A 589 11.07 5.87 -13.57
N ALA A 590 11.94 4.85 -13.68
CA ALA A 590 11.61 3.47 -13.33
C ALA A 590 11.39 3.25 -11.83
N GLU A 591 11.97 4.10 -10.98
CA GLU A 591 11.80 4.05 -9.52
C GLU A 591 10.51 4.73 -9.07
N LEU A 592 10.18 5.90 -9.64
CA LEU A 592 8.88 6.55 -9.46
C LEU A 592 7.73 5.66 -10.00
N GLN A 593 7.97 4.98 -11.11
CA GLN A 593 7.05 4.00 -11.68
C GLN A 593 6.82 2.82 -10.73
N ARG A 594 7.88 2.18 -10.21
CA ARG A 594 7.77 1.09 -9.23
C ARG A 594 7.04 1.54 -7.96
N LEU A 595 7.37 2.70 -7.41
CA LEU A 595 6.65 3.31 -6.29
C LEU A 595 5.15 3.49 -6.58
N THR A 596 4.82 3.97 -7.79
CA THR A 596 3.43 4.07 -8.25
C THR A 596 2.76 2.69 -8.30
N HIS A 597 3.42 1.68 -8.89
CA HIS A 597 2.90 0.31 -8.98
C HIS A 597 2.57 -0.31 -7.61
N TYR A 598 3.42 -0.09 -6.60
CA TYR A 598 3.14 -0.52 -5.22
C TYR A 598 1.87 0.14 -4.67
N LEU A 599 1.76 1.46 -4.77
CA LEU A 599 0.60 2.22 -4.29
C LEU A 599 -0.70 1.91 -5.05
N SER A 600 -0.63 1.61 -6.36
CA SER A 600 -1.78 1.15 -7.14
C SER A 600 -2.27 -0.23 -6.70
N LEU A 601 -1.36 -1.14 -6.34
CA LEU A 601 -1.67 -2.56 -6.09
C LEU A 601 -1.81 -2.91 -4.58
N LEU A 602 -1.82 -1.92 -3.69
CA LEU A 602 -2.16 -2.12 -2.28
C LEU A 602 -3.65 -2.48 -2.11
N GLY A 603 -3.91 -3.66 -1.56
CA GLY A 603 -5.24 -4.16 -1.30
C GLY A 603 -5.98 -3.33 -0.24
N VAL A 604 -7.31 -3.42 -0.26
CA VAL A 604 -8.20 -2.89 0.77
C VAL A 604 -8.69 -4.06 1.62
N PRO A 605 -8.64 -4.03 2.96
CA PRO A 605 -9.25 -5.06 3.79
C PRO A 605 -10.73 -5.24 3.45
N ALA A 606 -11.23 -6.48 3.39
CA ALA A 606 -12.67 -6.70 3.38
C ALA A 606 -13.29 -6.24 4.69
N GLN A 607 -14.56 -5.80 4.64
CA GLN A 607 -15.29 -5.36 5.81
C GLN A 607 -15.39 -6.50 6.82
N ARG A 608 -15.00 -6.22 8.06
CA ARG A 608 -15.00 -7.15 9.18
C ARG A 608 -16.39 -7.25 9.82
N SER A 609 -17.42 -7.50 9.00
CA SER A 609 -18.85 -7.49 9.38
C SER A 609 -19.47 -8.88 9.58
N VAL A 610 -18.82 -9.96 9.11
CA VAL A 610 -19.20 -11.34 9.45
C VAL A 610 -18.26 -11.90 10.53
N ARG A 611 -18.78 -12.70 11.46
CA ARG A 611 -17.98 -13.26 12.55
C ARG A 611 -17.23 -14.51 12.07
N SER A 612 -15.91 -14.56 12.29
CA SER A 612 -15.12 -15.76 11.97
C SER A 612 -15.52 -16.94 12.84
N GLY A 613 -15.73 -18.10 12.21
CA GLY A 613 -16.24 -19.30 12.86
C GLY A 613 -15.18 -20.19 13.48
N TYR A 614 -14.56 -19.72 14.55
CA TYR A 614 -13.64 -20.49 15.37
C TYR A 614 -14.37 -21.61 16.15
N PRO A 615 -13.72 -22.76 16.42
CA PRO A 615 -14.28 -23.79 17.30
C PRO A 615 -14.54 -23.26 18.73
N ALA A 616 -15.46 -23.92 19.43
CA ALA A 616 -15.83 -23.54 20.80
C ALA A 616 -14.61 -23.57 21.75
N GLY A 617 -14.47 -22.51 22.56
CA GLY A 617 -13.33 -22.33 23.47
C GLY A 617 -12.05 -21.80 22.84
N MET A 618 -11.99 -21.61 21.51
CA MET A 618 -10.86 -20.96 20.85
C MET A 618 -11.02 -19.44 20.78
N ARG A 619 -9.89 -18.73 20.86
CA ARG A 619 -9.82 -17.28 20.75
C ARG A 619 -10.09 -16.83 19.31
N VAL A 620 -11.10 -15.99 19.11
CA VAL A 620 -11.30 -15.24 17.87
C VAL A 620 -10.29 -14.08 17.85
N ALA A 621 -9.66 -13.80 16.70
CA ALA A 621 -8.84 -12.59 16.55
C ALA A 621 -9.71 -11.35 16.74
N VAL A 622 -9.25 -10.36 17.53
CA VAL A 622 -10.09 -9.24 17.99
C VAL A 622 -10.61 -8.32 16.87
N GLU A 623 -10.03 -8.42 15.67
CA GLU A 623 -10.52 -7.72 14.48
C GLU A 623 -11.74 -8.40 13.82
N HIS A 624 -11.96 -9.71 14.07
CA HIS A 624 -13.05 -10.53 13.50
C HIS A 624 -14.11 -10.97 14.53
N ASP A 625 -13.96 -10.61 15.80
CA ASP A 625 -14.93 -10.91 16.86
C ASP A 625 -16.00 -9.81 16.92
N VAL A 626 -16.94 -9.88 15.97
CA VAL A 626 -17.98 -8.85 15.74
C VAL A 626 -19.38 -9.42 15.91
N ASP A 627 -20.35 -8.53 16.17
CA ASP A 627 -21.78 -8.84 16.15
C ASP A 627 -22.39 -8.36 14.81
N PRO A 628 -22.73 -9.27 13.88
CA PRO A 628 -23.30 -8.89 12.58
C PRO A 628 -24.66 -8.17 12.68
N VAL A 629 -25.43 -8.38 13.76
CA VAL A 629 -26.74 -7.72 13.97
C VAL A 629 -26.53 -6.26 14.35
N VAL A 630 -25.57 -5.98 15.24
CA VAL A 630 -25.18 -4.60 15.59
C VAL A 630 -24.58 -3.88 14.38
N VAL A 631 -23.74 -4.56 13.59
CA VAL A 631 -23.12 -3.99 12.39
C VAL A 631 -24.16 -3.70 11.30
N ALA A 632 -25.11 -4.61 11.05
CA ALA A 632 -26.21 -4.38 10.11
C ALA A 632 -27.13 -3.23 10.55
N ARG A 633 -27.44 -3.13 11.85
CA ARG A 633 -28.14 -1.97 12.43
C ARG A 633 -27.34 -0.68 12.20
N GLY A 634 -26.03 -0.71 12.44
CA GLY A 634 -25.14 0.43 12.20
C GLY A 634 -25.14 0.92 10.76
N ALA A 635 -25.11 0.02 9.78
CA ALA A 635 -25.20 0.34 8.36
C ALA A 635 -26.55 1.00 8.01
N ALA A 636 -27.66 0.48 8.55
CA ALA A 636 -29.00 1.05 8.35
C ALA A 636 -29.14 2.44 8.99
N VAL A 637 -28.53 2.66 10.15
CA VAL A 637 -28.48 3.98 10.82
C VAL A 637 -27.60 4.95 10.04
N PHE A 638 -26.43 4.51 9.54
CA PHE A 638 -25.54 5.33 8.70
C PHE A 638 -26.25 5.86 7.44
N ASN A 639 -27.00 4.99 6.75
CA ASN A 639 -27.77 5.39 5.57
C ASN A 639 -28.96 6.30 5.93
N SER A 640 -29.77 5.93 6.92
CA SER A 640 -30.98 6.71 7.29
C SER A 640 -30.67 8.06 7.96
N THR A 641 -29.48 8.23 8.54
CA THR A 641 -28.98 9.53 9.02
C THR A 641 -28.62 10.48 7.87
N GLY A 642 -28.33 9.95 6.66
CA GLY A 642 -27.88 10.73 5.51
C GLY A 642 -26.36 10.87 5.40
N CYS A 643 -25.58 9.99 6.03
CA CYS A 643 -24.11 9.99 5.87
C CYS A 643 -23.71 9.63 4.42
N THR A 644 -24.54 8.84 3.73
CA THR A 644 -24.35 8.36 2.36
C THR A 644 -24.45 9.43 1.28
N SER A 645 -24.96 10.64 1.55
CA SER A 645 -24.98 11.75 0.59
C SER A 645 -23.59 12.22 0.18
N CYS A 646 -22.59 12.15 1.08
CA CYS A 646 -21.17 12.38 0.75
C CYS A 646 -20.38 11.05 0.76
N HIS A 647 -20.59 10.22 1.79
CA HIS A 647 -19.92 8.93 1.90
C HIS A 647 -20.61 7.85 1.05
N THR A 648 -20.68 8.09 -0.26
CA THR A 648 -21.33 7.21 -1.25
C THR A 648 -20.82 5.78 -1.11
N ALA A 649 -21.72 4.89 -0.71
CA ALA A 649 -21.35 3.57 -0.19
C ALA A 649 -20.69 2.65 -1.23
N GLN A 650 -21.07 2.75 -2.50
CA GLN A 650 -20.60 1.86 -3.57
C GLN A 650 -20.30 2.64 -4.85
N LEU A 651 -19.15 2.34 -5.49
CA LEU A 651 -18.76 2.86 -6.80
C LEU A 651 -18.31 1.72 -7.74
N LYS A 652 -18.12 2.03 -9.02
CA LYS A 652 -17.68 1.09 -10.06
C LYS A 652 -16.43 1.63 -10.75
N THR A 653 -15.33 0.86 -10.76
CA THR A 653 -14.13 1.26 -11.52
C THR A 653 -14.31 1.01 -13.01
N GLY A 654 -13.60 1.77 -13.84
CA GLY A 654 -13.67 1.71 -15.30
C GLY A 654 -12.84 0.57 -15.90
N ASN A 655 -12.80 0.53 -17.23
CA ASN A 655 -12.11 -0.53 -18.00
C ASN A 655 -10.77 -0.08 -18.63
N THR A 656 -10.24 1.09 -18.28
CA THR A 656 -9.04 1.68 -18.94
C THR A 656 -7.75 1.60 -18.12
N HIS A 657 -7.81 1.32 -16.82
CA HIS A 657 -6.64 1.34 -15.92
C HIS A 657 -5.53 0.34 -16.34
N PRO A 658 -4.22 0.67 -16.35
CA PRO A 658 -3.16 -0.24 -16.79
C PRO A 658 -3.09 -1.59 -16.06
N PHE A 659 -3.31 -1.62 -14.74
CA PHE A 659 -3.58 -2.86 -14.01
C PHE A 659 -5.01 -3.34 -14.23
N VAL A 660 -5.16 -4.60 -14.64
CA VAL A 660 -6.46 -5.24 -14.89
C VAL A 660 -7.13 -5.68 -13.58
N GLU A 661 -6.34 -5.91 -12.52
CA GLU A 661 -6.79 -6.09 -11.12
C GLU A 661 -7.86 -5.07 -10.73
N LEU A 662 -7.62 -3.82 -11.15
CA LEU A 662 -8.37 -2.63 -10.77
C LEU A 662 -9.51 -2.29 -11.75
N ARG A 663 -9.69 -3.06 -12.84
CA ARG A 663 -10.73 -2.80 -13.85
C ARG A 663 -12.08 -3.40 -13.47
N ASN A 664 -13.16 -2.68 -13.76
CA ASN A 664 -14.55 -3.11 -13.61
C ASN A 664 -14.95 -3.58 -12.18
N GLN A 665 -14.20 -3.21 -11.15
CA GLN A 665 -14.44 -3.61 -9.77
C GLN A 665 -15.65 -2.87 -9.19
N THR A 666 -16.58 -3.61 -8.58
CA THR A 666 -17.59 -3.02 -7.70
C THR A 666 -16.92 -2.82 -6.34
N ILE A 667 -16.70 -1.56 -5.96
CA ILE A 667 -15.95 -1.20 -4.74
C ILE A 667 -16.85 -0.47 -3.75
N ARG A 668 -16.51 -0.51 -2.46
CA ARG A 668 -17.22 0.22 -1.39
C ARG A 668 -16.29 1.12 -0.60
N PRO A 669 -15.92 2.28 -1.16
CA PRO A 669 -14.97 3.19 -0.54
C PRO A 669 -15.62 4.13 0.47
N TYR A 670 -16.96 4.26 0.46
CA TYR A 670 -17.72 5.23 1.27
C TYR A 670 -17.22 6.66 1.05
N THR A 671 -17.24 7.12 -0.21
CA THR A 671 -16.85 8.47 -0.64
C THR A 671 -17.31 8.71 -2.09
N ASP A 672 -17.74 9.94 -2.37
CA ASP A 672 -17.99 10.51 -3.70
C ASP A 672 -16.72 11.08 -4.37
N MET A 673 -15.62 11.21 -3.63
CA MET A 673 -14.39 11.92 -4.00
C MET A 673 -14.54 13.43 -4.24
N LEU A 674 -15.68 14.04 -3.85
CA LEU A 674 -15.97 15.46 -4.03
C LEU A 674 -15.45 16.33 -2.87
N LEU A 675 -15.39 17.64 -3.10
CA LEU A 675 -15.11 18.67 -2.10
C LEU A 675 -16.41 19.20 -1.50
N HIS A 676 -16.48 19.27 -0.18
CA HIS A 676 -17.60 19.86 0.59
C HIS A 676 -17.09 20.90 1.57
N ASP A 677 -17.84 21.99 1.77
CA ASP A 677 -17.64 22.92 2.87
C ASP A 677 -18.01 22.26 4.20
N MET A 678 -16.99 22.00 5.03
CA MET A 678 -17.15 21.35 6.34
C MET A 678 -17.33 22.36 7.49
N GLY A 679 -17.55 23.63 7.17
CA GLY A 679 -17.77 24.72 8.11
C GLY A 679 -16.48 25.39 8.63
N PRO A 680 -16.61 26.59 9.24
CA PRO A 680 -15.48 27.41 9.70
C PRO A 680 -14.63 26.73 10.78
N ASP A 681 -15.21 25.80 11.54
CA ASP A 681 -14.50 25.04 12.56
C ASP A 681 -13.43 24.12 11.99
N LEU A 682 -13.67 23.57 10.80
CA LEU A 682 -12.73 22.73 10.06
C LEU A 682 -12.00 23.49 8.94
N ALA A 683 -12.18 24.80 8.80
CA ALA A 683 -11.43 25.60 7.83
C ALA A 683 -9.94 25.71 8.19
N ASP A 684 -9.08 25.56 7.17
CA ASP A 684 -7.70 26.03 7.22
C ASP A 684 -7.60 27.48 6.68
N THR A 685 -6.43 27.94 6.25
CA THR A 685 -6.30 29.20 5.47
C THR A 685 -5.61 28.98 4.12
N VAL A 686 -5.79 27.81 3.48
CA VAL A 686 -5.13 27.42 2.23
C VAL A 686 -6.14 27.04 1.15
N GLN A 687 -6.19 27.84 0.08
CA GLN A 687 -6.86 27.45 -1.16
C GLN A 687 -5.95 26.54 -2.02
N GLU A 688 -6.52 25.48 -2.60
CA GLU A 688 -5.85 24.59 -3.56
C GLU A 688 -6.74 24.37 -4.80
N TYR A 689 -6.43 25.08 -5.88
CA TYR A 689 -7.26 25.15 -7.10
C TYR A 689 -8.70 25.61 -6.75
N LYS A 690 -9.73 24.78 -6.97
CA LYS A 690 -11.12 25.10 -6.58
C LYS A 690 -11.39 24.91 -5.08
N ALA A 691 -10.57 24.16 -4.35
CA ALA A 691 -10.81 23.88 -2.94
C ALA A 691 -10.53 25.11 -2.08
N MET A 692 -11.60 25.75 -1.60
CA MET A 692 -11.54 26.85 -0.64
C MET A 692 -11.09 26.38 0.76
N PRO A 693 -10.79 27.28 1.72
CA PRO A 693 -10.18 26.87 2.98
C PRO A 693 -11.05 25.95 3.86
N ALA A 694 -12.37 26.14 3.87
CA ALA A 694 -13.34 25.25 4.53
C ALA A 694 -13.66 23.96 3.74
N MET A 695 -13.27 23.89 2.47
CA MET A 695 -13.57 22.75 1.60
C MET A 695 -12.59 21.60 1.78
N TRP A 696 -13.10 20.39 1.95
CA TRP A 696 -12.32 19.16 2.09
C TRP A 696 -12.89 18.05 1.21
N ARG A 697 -12.00 17.21 0.69
CA ARG A 697 -12.39 16.03 -0.08
C ARG A 697 -12.92 14.95 0.85
N THR A 698 -14.09 14.38 0.57
CA THR A 698 -14.64 13.23 1.30
C THR A 698 -13.60 12.08 1.32
N PRO A 699 -13.03 11.71 2.49
CA PRO A 699 -12.07 10.62 2.55
C PRO A 699 -12.81 9.27 2.44
N PRO A 700 -12.22 8.24 1.80
CA PRO A 700 -12.77 6.89 1.87
C PRO A 700 -12.74 6.40 3.33
N LEU A 701 -13.80 5.69 3.74
CA LEU A 701 -13.91 5.12 5.09
C LEU A 701 -13.43 3.67 5.17
N TRP A 702 -13.05 3.02 4.07
CA TRP A 702 -12.39 1.71 4.13
C TRP A 702 -11.14 1.78 5.02
N GLY A 703 -10.86 0.72 5.76
CA GLY A 703 -9.81 0.66 6.78
C GLY A 703 -10.00 1.58 8.01
N VAL A 704 -11.02 2.43 8.11
CA VAL A 704 -11.06 3.45 9.19
C VAL A 704 -11.17 2.83 10.58
N GLY A 705 -11.85 1.68 10.72
CA GLY A 705 -11.92 0.90 11.96
C GLY A 705 -10.65 0.12 12.27
N THR A 706 -9.78 -0.01 11.28
CA THR A 706 -8.56 -0.83 11.29
C THR A 706 -7.32 -0.01 11.71
N LEU A 707 -7.41 1.33 11.65
CA LEU A 707 -6.33 2.26 12.04
C LEU A 707 -5.84 2.08 13.48
N LYS A 708 -6.72 1.71 14.42
CA LYS A 708 -6.35 1.43 15.82
C LYS A 708 -5.32 0.30 15.96
N PHE A 709 -5.25 -0.61 14.99
CA PHE A 709 -4.25 -1.67 14.94
C PHE A 709 -2.98 -1.21 14.21
N THR A 710 -3.11 -0.65 13.00
CA THR A 710 -1.94 -0.27 12.17
C THR A 710 -1.11 0.88 12.78
N GLN A 711 -1.73 1.77 13.55
CA GLN A 711 -1.05 2.83 14.31
C GLN A 711 -0.63 2.39 15.73
N GLY A 712 -0.80 1.12 16.10
CA GLY A 712 -0.29 0.54 17.34
C GLY A 712 -1.00 1.01 18.61
N GLY A 713 -2.30 1.29 18.54
CA GLY A 713 -3.14 1.71 19.65
C GLY A 713 -4.31 2.62 19.25
N ALA A 714 -5.48 2.45 19.86
CA ALA A 714 -6.62 3.36 19.68
C ALA A 714 -6.32 4.77 20.25
N ASP A 715 -5.44 4.85 21.25
CA ASP A 715 -4.86 6.07 21.79
C ASP A 715 -3.99 6.84 20.78
N LYS A 716 -3.49 6.19 19.72
CA LYS A 716 -2.64 6.79 18.67
C LYS A 716 -3.39 7.09 17.37
N ALA A 717 -4.48 6.37 17.10
CA ALA A 717 -5.35 6.64 15.96
C ALA A 717 -5.94 8.06 16.03
N ARG A 718 -5.98 8.76 14.90
CA ARG A 718 -6.54 10.12 14.79
C ARG A 718 -7.32 10.30 13.49
N TYR A 719 -8.35 11.12 13.57
CA TYR A 719 -9.32 11.35 12.49
C TYR A 719 -9.42 12.84 12.13
N LEU A 720 -10.10 13.13 11.00
CA LEU A 720 -10.14 14.42 10.30
C LEU A 720 -8.79 14.81 9.68
N HIS A 721 -8.73 15.95 8.98
CA HIS A 721 -7.56 16.34 8.19
C HIS A 721 -6.33 16.66 9.06
N ASP A 722 -6.52 17.28 10.23
CA ASP A 722 -5.46 17.72 11.14
C ASP A 722 -5.20 16.74 12.31
N GLY A 723 -5.88 15.59 12.31
CA GLY A 723 -5.77 14.60 13.38
C GLY A 723 -6.34 15.07 14.73
N ARG A 724 -7.19 16.11 14.79
CA ARG A 724 -7.71 16.62 16.07
C ARG A 724 -8.54 15.59 16.84
N ALA A 725 -9.38 14.81 16.14
CA ALA A 725 -10.34 13.89 16.75
C ALA A 725 -9.68 12.59 17.21
N ARG A 726 -9.94 12.21 18.47
CA ARG A 726 -9.45 10.97 19.12
C ARG A 726 -10.31 9.75 18.76
N THR A 727 -11.59 9.97 18.45
CA THR A 727 -12.58 8.91 18.22
C THR A 727 -13.43 9.19 16.98
N LEU A 728 -14.09 8.14 16.45
CA LEU A 728 -15.08 8.28 15.39
C LEU A 728 -16.27 9.16 15.83
N MET A 729 -16.67 9.08 17.11
CA MET A 729 -17.70 9.93 17.72
C MET A 729 -17.29 11.42 17.64
N GLU A 730 -16.07 11.77 18.06
CA GLU A 730 -15.55 13.14 17.92
C GLU A 730 -15.47 13.58 16.45
N ALA A 731 -15.04 12.68 15.56
CA ALA A 731 -14.93 12.98 14.13
C ALA A 731 -16.29 13.35 13.52
N ILE A 732 -17.35 12.58 13.82
CA ILE A 732 -18.71 12.88 13.39
C ILE A 732 -19.17 14.22 13.99
N LEU A 733 -18.96 14.45 15.28
CA LEU A 733 -19.42 15.68 15.96
C LEU A 733 -18.69 16.96 15.54
N TRP A 734 -17.56 16.86 14.82
CA TRP A 734 -16.90 17.98 14.16
C TRP A 734 -17.49 18.38 12.79
N HIS A 735 -18.39 17.58 12.20
CA HIS A 735 -18.97 17.89 10.88
C HIS A 735 -19.83 19.16 10.94
N GLY A 736 -19.40 20.22 10.27
CA GLY A 736 -20.13 21.47 10.08
C GLY A 736 -20.47 21.70 8.60
N GLY A 737 -20.86 22.93 8.27
CA GLY A 737 -21.17 23.34 6.89
C GLY A 737 -22.29 22.48 6.29
N GLU A 738 -22.09 21.98 5.08
CA GLU A 738 -23.03 21.09 4.37
C GLU A 738 -23.44 19.88 5.22
N ALA A 739 -22.51 19.32 5.98
CA ALA A 739 -22.73 18.14 6.81
C ALA A 739 -23.41 18.43 8.17
N GLU A 740 -23.70 19.68 8.53
CA GLU A 740 -24.29 20.01 9.82
C GLU A 740 -25.69 19.39 10.04
N ALA A 741 -26.53 19.35 9.00
CA ALA A 741 -27.85 18.71 9.11
C ALA A 741 -27.75 17.22 9.44
N THR A 742 -26.82 16.52 8.79
CA THR A 742 -26.51 15.10 9.03
C THR A 742 -25.89 14.88 10.41
N ARG A 743 -24.99 15.77 10.87
CA ARG A 743 -24.49 15.73 12.26
C ARG A 743 -25.62 15.88 13.27
N ARG A 744 -26.53 16.84 13.08
CA ARG A 744 -27.66 17.08 14.00
C ARG A 744 -28.64 15.89 14.06
N LYS A 745 -28.86 15.19 12.93
CA LYS A 745 -29.59 13.91 12.93
C LYS A 745 -28.87 12.86 13.78
N PHE A 746 -27.55 12.71 13.61
CA PHE A 746 -26.74 11.78 14.42
C PHE A 746 -26.77 12.13 15.92
N GLU A 747 -26.66 13.40 16.28
CA GLU A 747 -26.77 13.87 17.67
C GLU A 747 -28.11 13.46 18.31
N ALA A 748 -29.21 13.48 17.53
CA ALA A 748 -30.56 13.13 17.98
C ALA A 748 -30.88 11.63 18.03
N LEU A 749 -30.01 10.75 17.51
CA LEU A 749 -30.20 9.30 17.59
C LEU A 749 -30.12 8.79 19.04
N PRO A 750 -30.83 7.71 19.41
CA PRO A 750 -30.59 6.98 20.67
C PRO A 750 -29.12 6.54 20.82
N ALA A 751 -28.64 6.47 22.07
CA ALA A 751 -27.25 6.06 22.36
C ALA A 751 -26.87 4.70 21.72
N THR A 752 -27.81 3.75 21.67
CA THR A 752 -27.64 2.44 21.03
C THR A 752 -27.48 2.50 19.52
N ASP A 753 -28.16 3.44 18.84
CA ASP A 753 -28.04 3.65 17.39
C ASP A 753 -26.76 4.41 17.04
N ARG A 754 -26.34 5.39 17.86
CA ARG A 754 -25.02 6.03 17.73
C ARG A 754 -23.89 5.02 17.93
N ALA A 755 -24.02 4.13 18.93
CA ALA A 755 -23.07 3.05 19.17
C ALA A 755 -23.03 2.02 18.02
N ALA A 756 -24.19 1.63 17.47
CA ALA A 756 -24.28 0.72 16.33
C ALA A 756 -23.61 1.32 15.08
N LEU A 757 -23.85 2.60 14.76
CA LEU A 757 -23.18 3.28 13.66
C LEU A 757 -21.66 3.33 13.85
N VAL A 758 -21.17 3.63 15.06
CA VAL A 758 -19.74 3.58 15.35
C VAL A 758 -19.19 2.16 15.19
N ALA A 759 -19.89 1.13 15.68
CA ALA A 759 -19.48 -0.27 15.51
C ALA A 759 -19.41 -0.68 14.02
N PHE A 760 -20.37 -0.24 13.19
CA PHE A 760 -20.30 -0.40 11.74
C PHE A 760 -19.04 0.25 11.14
N LEU A 761 -18.74 1.51 11.50
CA LEU A 761 -17.50 2.17 11.07
C LEU A 761 -16.24 1.46 11.58
N GLU A 762 -16.29 0.81 12.74
CA GLU A 762 -15.18 0.00 13.26
C GLU A 762 -14.95 -1.33 12.51
N THR A 763 -15.89 -1.75 11.65
CA THR A 763 -15.71 -2.90 10.75
C THR A 763 -15.09 -2.55 9.39
N LEU A 764 -15.03 -1.26 9.03
CA LEU A 764 -14.47 -0.79 7.76
C LEU A 764 -12.93 -0.83 7.76
#